data_AF-A0A8T2JKL7-F1
#
_entry.id   AF-A0A8T2JKL7-F1
#
_cell.length_a   1.000
_cell.length_b   1.000
_cell.length_c   1.000
_cell.angle_alpha   90.00
_cell.angle_beta   90.00
_cell.angle_gamma   90.00
#
_symmetry.space_group_name_H-M   'P 1'
#
loop_
_entity.id
_entity.type
_entity.pdbx_description
1 polymer ?
#
loop_
_entity_poly.entity_id
_entity_poly.type
_entity_poly.pdbx_seq_one_letter_code
_entity_poly.pdbx_strand_id
1 'polypeptide(L)'
;MCFSKPEAQKLIEILTEKSGIVQDSWQMATQKGDPVAALKRVVEEKEKLLSAQTEKTTSYKDKFVAINKELQSEKAKGNKEQSKQKEQLLAREQEINALQARMQASYQDHVNETQQLNAKIRSLQEEIANGPSAQLTRLQQENSILRDALNQATSQTESKQNAELAKLRQECSKLAKDLSEKSESLHQEEQRRKVLDGKILAYEKQVTQLQTLQQEGETSLQKRLSEVNEELRKSQSNYQVLLADVEKAKGEQETLTDLQAKLQMYEAEGMQKSEELDKLNTQLKDSTDENAKLTERIKSIEALLEAGQSRDGDGEQQESKEAEITQLHDRLQEKDAQIVSLEKEAAELKEAMEQQKNKNNDLREKNWQAMEALGLAEKNCAEKLSSEKKAKEEVAEQLNSVQSQTKEALHSLFPHITLQSKETYSEWLQEFQEKSSEVLSQQAGKDDSAELLVKAEEAQGVLQKECEQYRTILGETEGMLKALQKSVEEEEQIWKEKLRVSEEELLKSHLHIKALEETVEKLKLDLQSTEQLKECISVMEVQLETHMTSASTECQNYSQEVESLRQQLSEIQNHVNDREKHGLEDHKISEEKLPQETIGEHSTLAEMQEQRSVHSLQEELEKLKSTEETSSGPEEVQYIKGEDHDSSNGTSV
;
A
#
# COMPACT_ATOMS: atom_id res chain seq x y z
N MET A 1 92.98 -206.64 58.84
CA MET A 1 92.55 -208.06 58.86
C MET A 1 91.96 -208.37 57.49
N CYS A 2 92.10 -209.59 56.98
CA CYS A 2 91.51 -209.97 55.69
C CYS A 2 90.11 -210.53 55.91
N PHE A 3 89.09 -209.85 55.38
CA PHE A 3 87.77 -210.45 55.21
C PHE A 3 87.81 -211.42 54.03
N SER A 4 87.11 -212.55 54.14
CA SER A 4 87.02 -213.53 53.06
C SER A 4 86.08 -213.04 51.95
N LYS A 5 86.27 -213.58 50.74
CA LYS A 5 85.52 -213.16 49.54
C LYS A 5 83.98 -213.23 49.71
N PRO A 6 83.39 -214.23 50.41
CA PRO A 6 81.95 -214.24 50.70
C PRO A 6 81.47 -213.15 51.68
N GLU A 7 82.30 -212.72 52.62
CA GLU A 7 81.91 -211.73 53.65
C GLU A 7 81.80 -210.33 53.07
N ALA A 8 82.73 -209.95 52.19
CA ALA A 8 82.65 -208.70 51.43
C ALA A 8 81.41 -208.65 50.53
N GLN A 9 81.02 -209.77 49.93
CA GLN A 9 79.83 -209.88 49.09
C GLN A 9 78.55 -209.56 49.89
N LYS A 10 78.38 -210.19 51.07
CA LYS A 10 77.24 -209.92 51.98
C LYS A 10 77.19 -208.48 52.48
N LEU A 11 78.34 -207.85 52.70
CA LEU A 11 78.40 -206.46 53.16
C LEU A 11 77.91 -205.48 52.07
N ILE A 12 78.21 -205.75 50.80
CA ILE A 12 77.65 -204.99 49.67
C ILE A 12 76.13 -205.20 49.59
N GLU A 13 75.68 -206.46 49.64
CA GLU A 13 74.27 -206.86 49.54
C GLU A 13 73.38 -206.14 50.58
N ILE A 14 73.79 -206.17 51.86
CA ILE A 14 73.12 -205.48 52.97
C ILE A 14 73.10 -203.95 52.80
N LEU A 15 74.16 -203.36 52.23
CA LEU A 15 74.21 -201.91 51.98
C LEU A 15 73.30 -201.50 50.82
N THR A 16 73.22 -202.29 49.74
CA THR A 16 72.27 -202.05 48.65
C THR A 16 70.83 -202.18 49.12
N GLU A 17 70.49 -203.22 49.88
CA GLU A 17 69.13 -203.46 50.37
C GLU A 17 68.65 -202.36 51.34
N LYS A 18 69.53 -201.83 52.20
CA LYS A 18 69.22 -200.66 53.03
C LYS A 18 69.12 -199.34 52.25
N SER A 19 69.78 -199.21 51.10
CA SER A 19 69.76 -197.95 50.34
C SER A 19 68.43 -197.71 49.60
N GLY A 20 67.80 -198.74 49.04
CA GLY A 20 66.55 -198.60 48.27
C GLY A 20 65.36 -198.14 49.11
N ILE A 21 65.20 -198.69 50.32
CA ILE A 21 64.03 -198.48 51.20
C ILE A 21 63.87 -196.99 51.60
N VAL A 22 64.97 -196.24 51.67
CA VAL A 22 64.95 -194.82 52.07
C VAL A 22 64.43 -193.91 50.94
N GLN A 23 64.63 -194.28 49.68
CA GLN A 23 64.37 -193.39 48.53
C GLN A 23 62.88 -193.37 48.11
N ASP A 24 62.23 -194.53 48.01
CA ASP A 24 60.79 -194.62 47.68
C ASP A 24 59.92 -194.01 48.80
N SER A 25 60.36 -194.15 50.05
CA SER A 25 59.71 -193.57 51.23
C SER A 25 59.58 -192.04 51.17
N TRP A 26 60.43 -191.36 50.40
CA TRP A 26 60.37 -189.90 50.21
C TRP A 26 59.45 -189.48 49.06
N GLN A 27 59.37 -190.26 47.98
CA GLN A 27 58.57 -189.89 46.80
C GLN A 27 57.07 -190.09 47.02
N MET A 28 56.67 -191.06 47.84
CA MET A 28 55.25 -191.29 48.18
C MET A 28 54.64 -190.21 49.10
N ALA A 29 55.45 -189.32 49.68
CA ALA A 29 54.97 -188.16 50.45
C ALA A 29 54.49 -186.98 49.57
N THR A 30 54.69 -187.04 48.23
CA THR A 30 54.48 -185.89 47.33
C THR A 30 53.17 -185.91 46.53
N GLN A 31 52.06 -186.36 47.13
CA GLN A 31 50.72 -186.15 46.57
C GLN A 31 49.74 -185.55 47.60
N LYS A 32 49.06 -184.47 47.16
CA LYS A 32 48.13 -183.59 47.93
C LYS A 32 48.80 -182.75 49.03
N GLY A 33 49.20 -181.52 48.68
CA GLY A 33 49.39 -180.43 49.64
C GLY A 33 50.80 -179.87 49.80
N ASP A 34 51.54 -179.62 48.72
CA ASP A 34 52.79 -178.85 48.80
C ASP A 34 52.51 -177.37 49.20
N PRO A 35 53.01 -176.89 50.35
CA PRO A 35 52.85 -175.50 50.75
C PRO A 35 53.64 -174.52 49.87
N VAL A 36 54.72 -174.96 49.20
CA VAL A 36 55.56 -174.07 48.37
C VAL A 36 54.82 -173.66 47.09
N ALA A 37 54.18 -174.61 46.39
CA ALA A 37 53.33 -174.32 45.25
C ALA A 37 52.08 -173.48 45.63
N ALA A 38 51.54 -173.67 46.84
CA ALA A 38 50.46 -172.83 47.36
C ALA A 38 50.92 -171.38 47.60
N LEU A 39 52.07 -171.20 48.28
CA LEU A 39 52.67 -169.89 48.54
C LEU A 39 53.07 -169.18 47.24
N LYS A 40 53.63 -169.87 46.24
CA LYS A 40 53.93 -169.29 44.92
C LYS A 40 52.67 -168.72 44.25
N ARG A 41 51.57 -169.49 44.19
CA ARG A 41 50.31 -169.02 43.61
C ARG A 41 49.75 -167.80 44.36
N VAL A 42 49.88 -167.76 45.68
CA VAL A 42 49.50 -166.59 46.50
C VAL A 42 50.41 -165.39 46.21
N VAL A 43 51.71 -165.58 46.00
CA VAL A 43 52.63 -164.50 45.59
C VAL A 43 52.28 -163.98 44.20
N GLU A 44 52.09 -164.86 43.20
CA GLU A 44 51.67 -164.50 41.84
C GLU A 44 50.34 -163.71 41.84
N GLU A 45 49.37 -164.11 42.69
CA GLU A 45 48.11 -163.38 42.85
C GLU A 45 48.31 -162.02 43.53
N LYS A 46 49.19 -161.91 44.53
CA LYS A 46 49.54 -160.63 45.18
C LYS A 46 50.31 -159.70 44.25
N GLU A 47 51.21 -160.21 43.42
CA GLU A 47 51.94 -159.46 42.40
C GLU A 47 50.99 -158.96 41.30
N LYS A 48 50.05 -159.80 40.84
CA LYS A 48 49.01 -159.41 39.89
C LYS A 48 48.07 -158.34 40.47
N LEU A 49 47.68 -158.46 41.75
CA LEU A 49 46.91 -157.43 42.45
C LEU A 49 47.71 -156.14 42.64
N LEU A 50 49.03 -156.23 42.88
CA LEU A 50 49.92 -155.07 42.96
C LEU A 50 50.04 -154.36 41.60
N SER A 51 50.26 -155.10 40.51
CA SER A 51 50.26 -154.55 39.14
C SER A 51 48.96 -153.80 38.85
N ALA A 52 47.82 -154.48 39.01
CA ALA A 52 46.50 -153.89 38.80
C ALA A 52 46.20 -152.69 39.73
N GLN A 53 46.83 -152.62 40.90
CA GLN A 53 46.74 -151.44 41.77
C GLN A 53 47.67 -150.31 41.31
N THR A 54 48.89 -150.61 40.86
CA THR A 54 49.78 -149.59 40.27
C THR A 54 49.23 -149.01 38.97
N GLU A 55 48.60 -149.83 38.12
CA GLU A 55 47.88 -149.42 36.90
C GLU A 55 46.68 -148.51 37.21
N LYS A 56 45.95 -148.79 38.31
CA LYS A 56 44.91 -147.88 38.81
C LYS A 56 45.52 -146.57 39.32
N THR A 57 46.59 -146.63 40.11
CA THR A 57 47.27 -145.45 40.63
C THR A 57 47.87 -144.57 39.53
N THR A 58 48.45 -145.14 38.47
CA THR A 58 48.88 -144.37 37.28
C THR A 58 47.67 -143.81 36.54
N SER A 59 46.62 -144.59 36.28
CA SER A 59 45.39 -144.09 35.65
C SER A 59 44.76 -142.91 36.43
N TYR A 60 44.75 -142.97 37.77
CA TYR A 60 44.27 -141.86 38.60
C TYR A 60 45.23 -140.65 38.57
N LYS A 61 46.54 -140.87 38.55
CA LYS A 61 47.55 -139.81 38.41
C LYS A 61 47.44 -139.10 37.06
N ASP A 62 47.26 -139.85 35.97
CA ASP A 62 47.14 -139.30 34.62
C ASP A 62 45.83 -138.52 34.46
N LYS A 63 44.72 -139.04 35.02
CA LYS A 63 43.45 -138.30 35.13
C LYS A 63 43.60 -137.02 35.96
N PHE A 64 44.33 -137.06 37.07
CA PHE A 64 44.59 -135.87 37.89
C PHE A 64 45.44 -134.83 37.13
N VAL A 65 46.44 -135.26 36.36
CA VAL A 65 47.24 -134.38 35.49
C VAL A 65 46.39 -133.78 34.37
N ALA A 66 45.51 -134.56 33.75
CA ALA A 66 44.58 -134.08 32.72
C ALA A 66 43.60 -133.03 33.29
N ILE A 67 42.91 -133.35 34.39
CA ILE A 67 41.97 -132.44 35.07
C ILE A 67 42.69 -131.16 35.55
N ASN A 68 43.91 -131.26 36.07
CA ASN A 68 44.70 -130.08 36.44
C ASN A 68 45.06 -129.24 35.21
N LYS A 69 45.44 -129.85 34.08
CA LYS A 69 45.72 -129.13 32.82
C LYS A 69 44.47 -128.42 32.28
N GLU A 70 43.32 -129.08 32.30
CA GLU A 70 42.02 -128.51 31.93
C GLU A 70 41.68 -127.33 32.85
N LEU A 71 41.82 -127.49 34.17
CA LEU A 71 41.61 -126.43 35.18
C LEU A 71 42.52 -125.22 34.96
N GLN A 72 43.80 -125.41 34.61
CA GLN A 72 44.67 -124.28 34.27
C GLN A 72 44.26 -123.62 32.94
N SER A 73 43.75 -124.39 31.97
CA SER A 73 43.28 -123.84 30.70
C SER A 73 41.98 -123.03 30.86
N GLU A 74 41.04 -123.47 31.70
CA GLU A 74 39.83 -122.71 32.02
C GLU A 74 40.12 -121.50 32.90
N LYS A 75 41.08 -121.58 33.83
CA LYS A 75 41.60 -120.39 34.53
C LYS A 75 42.20 -119.37 33.56
N ALA A 76 42.97 -119.81 32.57
CA ALA A 76 43.54 -118.92 31.55
C ALA A 76 42.46 -118.28 30.66
N LYS A 77 41.45 -119.05 30.22
CA LYS A 77 40.29 -118.53 29.48
C LYS A 77 39.47 -117.54 30.32
N GLY A 78 39.15 -117.89 31.57
CA GLY A 78 38.42 -117.05 32.51
C GLY A 78 39.13 -115.74 32.81
N ASN A 79 40.45 -115.77 33.03
CA ASN A 79 41.26 -114.56 33.19
C ASN A 79 41.26 -113.70 31.93
N LYS A 80 41.36 -114.31 30.73
CA LYS A 80 41.32 -113.57 29.45
C LYS A 80 39.97 -112.89 29.24
N GLU A 81 38.86 -113.60 29.46
CA GLU A 81 37.52 -113.05 29.28
C GLU A 81 37.19 -112.01 30.38
N GLN A 82 37.62 -112.21 31.63
CA GLN A 82 37.52 -111.18 32.67
C GLN A 82 38.31 -109.91 32.31
N SER A 83 39.52 -110.02 31.76
CA SER A 83 40.30 -108.87 31.31
C SER A 83 39.60 -108.13 30.16
N LYS A 84 39.07 -108.85 29.17
CA LYS A 84 38.28 -108.29 28.07
C LYS A 84 37.00 -107.61 28.56
N GLN A 85 36.31 -108.17 29.56
CA GLN A 85 35.13 -107.54 30.18
C GLN A 85 35.49 -106.28 30.97
N LYS A 86 36.63 -106.26 31.69
CA LYS A 86 37.16 -105.06 32.36
C LYS A 86 37.52 -103.95 31.35
N GLU A 87 38.17 -104.31 30.26
CA GLU A 87 38.50 -103.39 29.15
C GLU A 87 37.24 -102.81 28.50
N GLN A 88 36.22 -103.64 28.24
CA GLN A 88 34.92 -103.19 27.73
C GLN A 88 34.17 -102.29 28.72
N LEU A 89 34.18 -102.60 30.02
CA LEU A 89 33.57 -101.74 31.05
C LEU A 89 34.27 -100.38 31.11
N LEU A 90 35.60 -100.35 31.12
CA LEU A 90 36.39 -99.12 31.15
C LEU A 90 36.18 -98.28 29.87
N ALA A 91 36.06 -98.91 28.70
CA ALA A 91 35.70 -98.22 27.46
C ALA A 91 34.29 -97.61 27.52
N ARG A 92 33.29 -98.33 28.06
CA ARG A 92 31.93 -97.78 28.26
C ARG A 92 31.89 -96.67 29.31
N GLU A 93 32.70 -96.76 30.36
CA GLU A 93 32.85 -95.70 31.37
C GLU A 93 33.46 -94.44 30.75
N GLN A 94 34.47 -94.58 29.88
CA GLN A 94 35.03 -93.47 29.09
C GLN A 94 34.01 -92.87 28.11
N GLU A 95 33.22 -93.69 27.41
CA GLU A 95 32.12 -93.21 26.55
C GLU A 95 31.07 -92.42 27.33
N ILE A 96 30.63 -92.93 28.50
CA ILE A 96 29.65 -92.25 29.36
C ILE A 96 30.20 -90.90 29.84
N ASN A 97 31.44 -90.87 30.33
CA ASN A 97 32.09 -89.63 30.76
C ASN A 97 32.24 -88.63 29.60
N ALA A 98 32.59 -89.08 28.40
CA ALA A 98 32.70 -88.24 27.21
C ALA A 98 31.33 -87.69 26.75
N LEU A 99 30.26 -88.50 26.84
CA LEU A 99 28.89 -88.06 26.56
C LEU A 99 28.41 -87.05 27.61
N GLN A 100 28.66 -87.30 28.89
CA GLN A 100 28.32 -86.37 29.98
C GLN A 100 29.04 -85.03 29.82
N ALA A 101 30.34 -85.04 29.47
CA ALA A 101 31.09 -83.81 29.22
C ALA A 101 30.56 -83.01 28.02
N ARG A 102 30.23 -83.68 26.89
CA ARG A 102 29.60 -83.03 25.72
C ARG A 102 28.22 -82.46 26.04
N MET A 103 27.41 -83.21 26.79
CA MET A 103 26.09 -82.79 27.24
C MET A 103 26.17 -81.57 28.16
N GLN A 104 27.11 -81.56 29.11
CA GLN A 104 27.34 -80.41 30.00
C GLN A 104 27.83 -79.17 29.25
N ALA A 105 28.73 -79.34 28.26
CA ALA A 105 29.17 -78.24 27.40
C ALA A 105 28.00 -77.65 26.60
N SER A 106 27.22 -78.50 25.90
CA SER A 106 26.04 -78.08 25.14
C SER A 106 24.98 -77.37 26.01
N TYR A 107 24.74 -77.84 27.24
CA TYR A 107 23.87 -77.13 28.18
C TYR A 107 24.45 -75.77 28.59
N GLN A 108 25.75 -75.66 28.83
CA GLN A 108 26.37 -74.37 29.16
C GLN A 108 26.29 -73.39 27.99
N ASP A 109 26.53 -73.86 26.76
CA ASP A 109 26.44 -73.04 25.55
C ASP A 109 25.01 -72.53 25.32
N HIS A 110 23.99 -73.38 25.46
CA HIS A 110 22.59 -72.95 25.38
C HIS A 110 22.18 -72.02 26.53
N VAL A 111 22.74 -72.17 27.73
CA VAL A 111 22.53 -71.20 28.83
C VAL A 111 23.17 -69.86 28.49
N ASN A 112 24.38 -69.85 27.93
CA ASN A 112 25.08 -68.63 27.49
C ASN A 112 24.29 -67.92 26.38
N GLU A 113 23.85 -68.65 25.35
CA GLU A 113 23.01 -68.16 24.25
C GLU A 113 21.68 -67.59 24.79
N THR A 114 21.00 -68.33 25.67
CA THR A 114 19.76 -67.88 26.31
C THR A 114 19.97 -66.59 27.12
N GLN A 115 21.09 -66.44 27.82
CA GLN A 115 21.43 -65.22 28.54
C GLN A 115 21.70 -64.04 27.59
N GLN A 116 22.43 -64.26 26.49
CA GLN A 116 22.68 -63.23 25.47
C GLN A 116 21.40 -62.76 24.79
N LEU A 117 20.51 -63.68 24.41
CA LEU A 117 19.21 -63.36 23.84
C LEU A 117 18.33 -62.59 24.82
N ASN A 118 18.27 -63.00 26.09
CA ASN A 118 17.54 -62.25 27.13
C ASN A 118 18.11 -60.85 27.38
N ALA A 119 19.44 -60.69 27.36
CA ALA A 119 20.09 -59.39 27.48
C ALA A 119 19.73 -58.48 26.29
N LYS A 120 19.75 -59.01 25.06
CA LYS A 120 19.39 -58.25 23.86
C LYS A 120 17.89 -57.89 23.80
N ILE A 121 17.01 -58.78 24.27
CA ILE A 121 15.58 -58.49 24.44
C ILE A 121 15.38 -57.33 25.41
N ARG A 122 16.08 -57.30 26.55
CA ARG A 122 16.01 -56.17 27.50
C ARG A 122 16.52 -54.86 26.89
N SER A 123 17.66 -54.89 26.18
CA SER A 123 18.20 -53.71 25.50
C SER A 123 17.19 -53.12 24.50
N LEU A 124 16.56 -53.97 23.68
CA LEU A 124 15.53 -53.55 22.73
C LEU A 124 14.26 -53.07 23.42
N GLN A 125 13.85 -53.68 24.54
CA GLN A 125 12.72 -53.19 25.36
C GLN A 125 13.01 -51.82 25.96
N GLU A 126 14.25 -51.56 26.39
CA GLU A 126 14.68 -50.27 26.94
C GLU A 126 14.78 -49.19 25.85
N GLU A 127 15.30 -49.51 24.66
CA GLU A 127 15.28 -48.63 23.48
C GLU A 127 13.85 -48.29 23.03
N ILE A 128 12.95 -49.28 22.99
CA ILE A 128 11.54 -49.09 22.60
C ILE A 128 10.74 -48.33 23.67
N ALA A 129 11.10 -48.42 24.96
CA ALA A 129 10.48 -47.63 26.02
C ALA A 129 10.98 -46.18 26.02
N ASN A 130 12.31 -45.99 25.99
CA ASN A 130 12.94 -44.70 26.20
C ASN A 130 13.01 -43.85 24.92
N GLY A 131 13.23 -44.44 23.74
CA GLY A 131 13.40 -43.72 22.48
C GLY A 131 12.16 -42.90 22.08
N PRO A 132 10.98 -43.54 21.89
CA PRO A 132 9.74 -42.83 21.58
C PRO A 132 9.31 -41.85 22.68
N SER A 133 9.57 -42.19 23.96
CA SER A 133 9.28 -41.29 25.08
C SER A 133 10.12 -40.03 25.06
N ALA A 134 11.45 -40.15 24.90
CA ALA A 134 12.36 -39.01 24.81
C ALA A 134 12.10 -38.17 23.55
N GLN A 135 11.77 -38.80 22.41
CA GLN A 135 11.39 -38.09 21.19
C GLN A 135 10.07 -37.33 21.39
N LEU A 136 9.08 -37.92 22.05
CA LEU A 136 7.80 -37.26 22.36
C LEU A 136 8.01 -36.06 23.30
N THR A 137 8.78 -36.21 24.39
CA THR A 137 9.09 -35.11 25.30
C THR A 137 9.85 -33.98 24.58
N ARG A 138 10.80 -34.32 23.70
CA ARG A 138 11.50 -33.33 22.88
C ARG A 138 10.54 -32.59 21.94
N LEU A 139 9.68 -33.31 21.20
CA LEU A 139 8.71 -32.70 20.30
C LEU A 139 7.67 -31.85 21.05
N GLN A 140 7.30 -32.22 22.28
CA GLN A 140 6.45 -31.41 23.16
C GLN A 140 7.16 -30.11 23.60
N GLN A 141 8.44 -30.18 23.96
CA GLN A 141 9.24 -29.01 24.31
C GLN A 141 9.43 -28.08 23.10
N GLU A 142 9.76 -28.61 21.92
CA GLU A 142 9.85 -27.86 20.67
C GLU A 142 8.51 -27.21 20.31
N ASN A 143 7.38 -27.91 20.50
CA ASN A 143 6.04 -27.32 20.34
C ASN A 143 5.72 -26.20 21.36
N SER A 144 6.19 -26.30 22.61
CA SER A 144 6.04 -25.20 23.57
C SER A 144 6.82 -23.98 23.10
N ILE A 145 8.11 -24.15 22.79
CA ILE A 145 8.99 -23.07 22.33
C ILE A 145 8.41 -22.39 21.07
N LEU A 146 7.88 -23.15 20.12
CA LEU A 146 7.23 -22.61 18.92
C LEU A 146 5.95 -21.84 19.23
N ARG A 147 5.12 -22.30 20.19
CA ARG A 147 3.93 -21.56 20.65
C ARG A 147 4.30 -20.29 21.38
N ASP A 148 5.29 -20.35 22.26
CA ASP A 148 5.75 -19.21 23.06
C ASP A 148 6.38 -18.14 22.15
N ALA A 149 7.19 -18.56 21.16
CA ALA A 149 7.74 -17.67 20.13
C ALA A 149 6.65 -17.07 19.22
N LEU A 150 5.66 -17.86 18.81
CA LEU A 150 4.51 -17.37 18.03
C LEU A 150 3.70 -16.34 18.82
N ASN A 151 3.35 -16.64 20.07
CA ASN A 151 2.63 -15.73 20.95
C ASN A 151 3.42 -14.42 21.18
N GLN A 152 4.75 -14.51 21.35
CA GLN A 152 5.62 -13.34 21.50
C GLN A 152 5.68 -12.51 20.20
N ALA A 153 5.78 -13.15 19.04
CA ALA A 153 5.80 -12.47 17.74
C ALA A 153 4.46 -11.78 17.43
N THR A 154 3.34 -12.46 17.68
CA THR A 154 1.98 -11.90 17.55
C THR A 154 1.81 -10.70 18.48
N SER A 155 2.08 -10.86 19.79
CA SER A 155 1.94 -9.77 20.77
C SER A 155 2.86 -8.58 20.47
N GLN A 156 4.10 -8.81 20.00
CA GLN A 156 4.99 -7.72 19.58
C GLN A 156 4.46 -7.01 18.31
N THR A 157 3.85 -7.74 17.38
CA THR A 157 3.27 -7.18 16.15
C THR A 157 2.02 -6.37 16.45
N GLU A 158 1.09 -6.90 17.25
CA GLU A 158 -0.08 -6.18 17.76
C GLU A 158 0.32 -4.93 18.54
N SER A 159 1.37 -5.00 19.37
CA SER A 159 1.88 -3.85 20.12
C SER A 159 2.41 -2.74 19.19
N LYS A 160 3.18 -3.09 18.16
CA LYS A 160 3.67 -2.15 17.13
C LYS A 160 2.51 -1.54 16.35
N GLN A 161 1.58 -2.36 15.84
CA GLN A 161 0.41 -1.90 15.10
C GLN A 161 -0.48 -0.97 15.93
N ASN A 162 -0.70 -1.26 17.22
CA ASN A 162 -1.44 -0.37 18.11
C ASN A 162 -0.71 0.96 18.37
N ALA A 163 0.62 0.95 18.47
CA ALA A 163 1.41 2.18 18.61
C ALA A 163 1.38 3.04 17.32
N GLU A 164 1.46 2.40 16.14
CA GLU A 164 1.35 3.07 14.85
C GLU A 164 -0.07 3.63 14.61
N LEU A 165 -1.12 2.87 14.93
CA LEU A 165 -2.51 3.34 14.91
C LEU A 165 -2.75 4.49 15.90
N ALA A 166 -2.13 4.47 17.08
CA ALA A 166 -2.20 5.60 18.03
C ALA A 166 -1.49 6.85 17.47
N LYS A 167 -0.32 6.69 16.85
CA LYS A 167 0.42 7.79 16.19
C LYS A 167 -0.36 8.37 15.01
N LEU A 168 -0.93 7.53 14.14
CA LEU A 168 -1.78 7.97 13.03
C LEU A 168 -3.05 8.68 13.53
N ARG A 169 -3.70 8.19 14.59
CA ARG A 169 -4.83 8.89 15.23
C ARG A 169 -4.42 10.25 15.79
N GLN A 170 -3.24 10.36 16.40
CA GLN A 170 -2.68 11.62 16.88
C GLN A 170 -2.38 12.59 15.73
N GLU A 171 -1.80 12.11 14.63
CA GLU A 171 -1.50 12.90 13.43
C GLU A 171 -2.77 13.39 12.72
N CYS A 172 -3.79 12.53 12.56
CA CYS A 172 -5.10 12.93 12.05
C CYS A 172 -5.80 13.94 12.98
N SER A 173 -5.73 13.76 14.29
CA SER A 173 -6.26 14.73 15.27
C SER A 173 -5.55 16.09 15.18
N LYS A 174 -4.22 16.08 15.03
CA LYS A 174 -3.43 17.29 14.82
C LYS A 174 -3.81 17.97 13.50
N LEU A 175 -3.85 17.23 12.39
CA LEU A 175 -4.21 17.78 11.07
C LEU A 175 -5.64 18.34 11.05
N ALA A 176 -6.60 17.70 11.72
CA ALA A 176 -7.95 18.23 11.88
C ALA A 176 -7.96 19.55 12.68
N LYS A 177 -7.13 19.66 13.72
CA LYS A 177 -6.96 20.92 14.47
C LYS A 177 -6.29 22.00 13.61
N ASP A 178 -5.16 21.68 12.98
CA ASP A 178 -4.40 22.59 12.11
C ASP A 178 -5.31 23.09 10.95
N LEU A 179 -6.22 22.25 10.44
CA LEU A 179 -7.26 22.61 9.46
C LEU A 179 -8.32 23.56 10.04
N SER A 180 -8.81 23.32 11.26
CA SER A 180 -9.78 24.22 11.93
C SER A 180 -9.19 25.60 12.15
N GLU A 181 -7.97 25.68 12.71
CA GLU A 181 -7.28 26.96 12.94
C GLU A 181 -7.03 27.72 11.62
N LYS A 182 -6.76 27.00 10.51
CA LYS A 182 -6.66 27.61 9.18
C LYS A 182 -7.99 28.05 8.59
N SER A 183 -9.07 27.30 8.81
CA SER A 183 -10.43 27.67 8.40
C SER A 183 -10.92 28.92 9.13
N GLU A 184 -10.70 29.00 10.44
CA GLU A 184 -10.98 30.19 11.26
C GLU A 184 -10.14 31.39 10.83
N SER A 185 -8.84 31.19 10.59
CA SER A 185 -7.95 32.25 10.08
C SER A 185 -8.37 32.75 8.70
N LEU A 186 -8.82 31.86 7.81
CA LEU A 186 -9.33 32.23 6.48
C LEU A 186 -10.63 33.01 6.60
N HIS A 187 -11.57 32.56 7.44
CA HIS A 187 -12.83 33.27 7.67
C HIS A 187 -12.60 34.68 8.25
N GLN A 188 -11.68 34.83 9.21
CA GLN A 188 -11.29 36.16 9.70
C GLN A 188 -10.79 37.07 8.57
N GLU A 189 -9.99 36.54 7.63
CA GLU A 189 -9.47 37.32 6.52
C GLU A 189 -10.54 37.65 5.47
N GLU A 190 -11.51 36.76 5.21
CA GLU A 190 -12.69 37.09 4.42
C GLU A 190 -13.50 38.24 5.03
N GLN A 191 -13.64 38.28 6.37
CA GLN A 191 -14.33 39.38 7.05
C GLN A 191 -13.52 40.68 6.98
N ARG A 192 -12.18 40.63 7.15
CA ARG A 192 -11.31 41.80 6.93
C ARG A 192 -11.45 42.32 5.49
N ARG A 193 -11.41 41.42 4.50
CA ARG A 193 -11.63 41.76 3.09
C ARG A 193 -12.99 42.42 2.88
N LYS A 194 -14.10 41.85 3.37
CA LYS A 194 -15.45 42.46 3.26
C LYS A 194 -15.51 43.88 3.83
N VAL A 195 -14.80 44.15 4.94
CA VAL A 195 -14.67 45.48 5.52
C VAL A 195 -13.81 46.43 4.67
N LEU A 196 -12.80 45.93 3.96
CA LEU A 196 -12.00 46.72 3.02
C LEU A 196 -12.75 46.99 1.71
N ASP A 197 -13.38 45.98 1.11
CA ASP A 197 -14.25 46.08 -0.07
C ASP A 197 -15.37 47.13 0.19
N GLY A 198 -15.98 47.11 1.38
CA GLY A 198 -16.96 48.12 1.81
C GLY A 198 -16.40 49.54 1.98
N LYS A 199 -15.12 49.71 2.34
CA LYS A 199 -14.45 51.02 2.34
C LYS A 199 -14.12 51.50 0.93
N ILE A 200 -13.71 50.60 0.03
CA ILE A 200 -13.45 50.92 -1.38
C ILE A 200 -14.73 51.47 -2.02
N LEU A 201 -15.87 50.79 -1.88
CA LEU A 201 -17.17 51.27 -2.36
C LEU A 201 -17.56 52.65 -1.77
N ALA A 202 -17.20 52.93 -0.52
CA ALA A 202 -17.44 54.24 0.10
C ALA A 202 -16.55 55.35 -0.51
N TYR A 203 -15.28 55.06 -0.80
CA TYR A 203 -14.38 55.98 -1.48
C TYR A 203 -14.75 56.18 -2.96
N GLU A 204 -15.16 55.13 -3.68
CA GLU A 204 -15.68 55.24 -5.05
C GLU A 204 -16.93 56.13 -5.11
N LYS A 205 -17.83 56.01 -4.13
CA LYS A 205 -18.97 56.92 -3.98
C LYS A 205 -18.54 58.36 -3.70
N GLN A 206 -17.49 58.56 -2.90
CA GLN A 206 -16.95 59.90 -2.63
C GLN A 206 -16.27 60.52 -3.85
N VAL A 207 -15.50 59.74 -4.62
CA VAL A 207 -14.88 60.16 -5.88
C VAL A 207 -15.93 60.53 -6.92
N THR A 208 -16.95 59.71 -7.11
CA THR A 208 -18.04 60.01 -8.07
C THR A 208 -18.85 61.24 -7.66
N GLN A 209 -19.08 61.47 -6.36
CA GLN A 209 -19.69 62.71 -5.85
C GLN A 209 -18.82 63.95 -6.13
N LEU A 210 -17.50 63.85 -5.94
CA LEU A 210 -16.57 64.93 -6.27
C LEU A 210 -16.50 65.20 -7.78
N GLN A 211 -16.56 64.15 -8.61
CA GLN A 211 -16.66 64.28 -10.07
C GLN A 211 -17.95 64.99 -10.50
N THR A 212 -19.11 64.67 -9.91
CA THR A 212 -20.36 65.40 -10.20
C THR A 212 -20.28 66.87 -9.79
N LEU A 213 -19.73 67.18 -8.61
CA LEU A 213 -19.55 68.56 -8.15
C LEU A 213 -18.56 69.35 -9.02
N GLN A 214 -17.50 68.70 -9.52
CA GLN A 214 -16.59 69.28 -10.49
C GLN A 214 -17.32 69.57 -11.81
N GLN A 215 -18.10 68.63 -12.34
CA GLN A 215 -18.85 68.81 -13.59
C GLN A 215 -19.92 69.91 -13.47
N GLU A 216 -20.59 70.02 -12.32
CA GLU A 216 -21.52 71.12 -12.01
C GLU A 216 -20.79 72.48 -11.91
N GLY A 217 -19.60 72.51 -11.30
CA GLY A 217 -18.73 73.70 -11.28
C GLY A 217 -18.28 74.12 -12.67
N GLU A 218 -17.77 73.18 -13.47
CA GLU A 218 -17.34 73.41 -14.86
C GLU A 218 -18.49 73.90 -15.74
N THR A 219 -19.67 73.29 -15.66
CA THR A 219 -20.84 73.72 -16.46
C THR A 219 -21.39 75.08 -16.00
N SER A 220 -21.31 75.40 -14.70
CA SER A 220 -21.62 76.73 -14.17
C SER A 220 -20.65 77.80 -14.68
N LEU A 221 -19.34 77.53 -14.66
CA LEU A 221 -18.31 78.41 -15.22
C LEU A 221 -18.43 78.56 -16.74
N GLN A 222 -18.70 77.48 -17.47
CA GLN A 222 -18.98 77.48 -18.91
C GLN A 222 -20.17 78.39 -19.24
N LYS A 223 -21.25 78.32 -18.46
CA LYS A 223 -22.41 79.21 -18.59
C LYS A 223 -22.04 80.66 -18.29
N ARG A 224 -21.34 80.92 -17.19
CA ARG A 224 -20.88 82.26 -16.79
C ARG A 224 -19.99 82.91 -17.85
N LEU A 225 -19.09 82.12 -18.44
CA LEU A 225 -18.22 82.55 -19.53
C LEU A 225 -19.02 82.82 -20.82
N SER A 226 -20.09 82.06 -21.09
CA SER A 226 -21.00 82.36 -22.22
C SER A 226 -21.80 83.67 -22.01
N GLU A 227 -22.27 83.93 -20.79
CA GLU A 227 -22.94 85.19 -20.40
C GLU A 227 -22.02 86.38 -20.64
N VAL A 228 -20.81 86.34 -20.09
CA VAL A 228 -19.79 87.40 -20.25
C VAL A 228 -19.36 87.59 -21.71
N ASN A 229 -19.27 86.53 -22.51
CA ASN A 229 -18.99 86.65 -23.94
C ASN A 229 -20.15 87.33 -24.72
N GLU A 230 -21.40 87.13 -24.31
CA GLU A 230 -22.55 87.80 -24.92
C GLU A 230 -22.64 89.28 -24.49
N GLU A 231 -22.37 89.59 -23.23
CA GLU A 231 -22.23 90.96 -22.73
C GLU A 231 -21.07 91.71 -23.40
N LEU A 232 -19.91 91.06 -23.57
CA LEU A 232 -18.78 91.62 -24.29
C LEU A 232 -19.12 91.93 -25.76
N ARG A 233 -19.84 91.03 -26.45
CA ARG A 233 -20.32 91.29 -27.82
C ARG A 233 -21.30 92.46 -27.89
N LYS A 234 -22.23 92.56 -26.94
CA LYS A 234 -23.16 93.71 -26.84
C LYS A 234 -22.40 95.01 -26.61
N SER A 235 -21.43 95.01 -25.70
CA SER A 235 -20.55 96.17 -25.43
C SER A 235 -19.72 96.57 -26.65
N GLN A 236 -19.10 95.61 -27.34
CA GLN A 236 -18.37 95.83 -28.60
C GLN A 236 -19.27 96.41 -29.70
N SER A 237 -20.50 95.90 -29.84
CA SER A 237 -21.47 96.43 -30.81
C SER A 237 -21.89 97.87 -30.46
N ASN A 238 -22.13 98.17 -29.17
CA ASN A 238 -22.46 99.52 -28.72
C ASN A 238 -21.28 100.48 -28.95
N TYR A 239 -20.04 100.03 -28.75
CA TYR A 239 -18.83 100.81 -29.01
C TYR A 239 -18.62 101.07 -30.51
N GLN A 240 -18.96 100.13 -31.40
CA GLN A 240 -18.95 100.35 -32.85
C GLN A 240 -20.00 101.39 -33.28
N VAL A 241 -21.21 101.37 -32.70
CA VAL A 241 -22.23 102.40 -32.95
C VAL A 241 -21.73 103.77 -32.47
N LEU A 242 -21.18 103.85 -31.26
CA LEU A 242 -20.65 105.10 -30.70
C LEU A 242 -19.47 105.65 -31.51
N LEU A 243 -18.60 104.80 -32.08
CA LEU A 243 -17.57 105.22 -33.01
C LEU A 243 -18.16 105.82 -34.30
N ALA A 244 -19.17 105.16 -34.89
CA ALA A 244 -19.84 105.68 -36.08
C ALA A 244 -20.56 107.02 -35.83
N ASP A 245 -21.18 107.19 -34.65
CA ASP A 245 -21.77 108.46 -34.22
C ASP A 245 -20.70 109.55 -34.02
N VAL A 246 -19.52 109.21 -33.50
CA VAL A 246 -18.38 110.15 -33.37
C VAL A 246 -17.78 110.51 -34.72
N GLU A 247 -17.69 109.59 -35.68
CA GLU A 247 -17.27 109.87 -37.06
C GLU A 247 -18.28 110.76 -37.78
N LYS A 248 -19.58 110.49 -37.61
CA LYS A 248 -20.66 111.34 -38.12
C LYS A 248 -20.63 112.74 -37.50
N ALA A 249 -20.44 112.86 -36.19
CA ALA A 249 -20.31 114.15 -35.50
C ALA A 249 -19.07 114.94 -35.96
N LYS A 250 -17.95 114.28 -36.27
CA LYS A 250 -16.78 114.91 -36.90
C LYS A 250 -17.10 115.43 -38.29
N GLY A 251 -17.76 114.65 -39.14
CA GLY A 251 -18.19 115.11 -40.47
C GLY A 251 -19.16 116.30 -40.40
N GLU A 252 -20.09 116.28 -39.45
CA GLU A 252 -20.97 117.43 -39.17
C GLU A 252 -20.15 118.65 -38.70
N GLN A 253 -19.14 118.46 -37.83
CA GLN A 253 -18.24 119.53 -37.40
C GLN A 253 -17.38 120.10 -38.54
N GLU A 254 -16.91 119.26 -39.47
CA GLU A 254 -16.23 119.70 -40.70
C GLU A 254 -17.15 120.54 -41.58
N THR A 255 -18.42 120.14 -41.79
CA THR A 255 -19.37 120.99 -42.52
C THR A 255 -19.68 122.31 -41.80
N LEU A 256 -19.61 122.33 -40.47
CA LEU A 256 -19.75 123.54 -39.66
C LEU A 256 -18.55 124.48 -39.83
N THR A 257 -17.30 123.99 -39.84
CA THR A 257 -16.13 124.84 -40.10
C THR A 257 -16.14 125.35 -41.55
N ASP A 258 -16.61 124.56 -42.50
CA ASP A 258 -16.80 124.94 -43.90
C ASP A 258 -17.88 126.04 -44.08
N LEU A 259 -18.94 126.02 -43.26
CA LEU A 259 -19.93 127.09 -43.16
C LEU A 259 -19.38 128.34 -42.46
N GLN A 260 -18.54 128.15 -41.44
CA GLN A 260 -17.90 129.24 -40.70
C GLN A 260 -16.89 130.01 -41.57
N ALA A 261 -16.14 129.31 -42.42
CA ALA A 261 -15.28 129.91 -43.44
C ALA A 261 -16.09 130.69 -44.50
N LYS A 262 -17.25 130.16 -44.95
CA LYS A 262 -18.16 130.87 -45.86
C LYS A 262 -18.77 132.12 -45.22
N LEU A 263 -19.07 132.08 -43.91
CA LEU A 263 -19.49 133.26 -43.15
C LEU A 263 -18.41 134.33 -43.15
N GLN A 264 -17.15 133.98 -42.86
CA GLN A 264 -16.03 134.93 -42.91
C GLN A 264 -15.82 135.52 -44.32
N MET A 265 -16.06 134.76 -45.39
CA MET A 265 -16.06 135.29 -46.76
C MET A 265 -17.19 136.30 -47.01
N TYR A 266 -18.41 136.03 -46.54
CA TYR A 266 -19.54 136.97 -46.66
C TYR A 266 -19.37 138.21 -45.77
N GLU A 267 -18.76 138.09 -44.59
CA GLU A 267 -18.38 139.21 -43.74
C GLU A 267 -17.32 140.09 -44.43
N ALA A 268 -16.33 139.49 -45.09
CA ALA A 268 -15.34 140.21 -45.90
C ALA A 268 -15.96 140.92 -47.13
N GLU A 269 -16.90 140.28 -47.84
CA GLU A 269 -17.69 140.96 -48.88
C GLU A 269 -18.53 142.11 -48.30
N GLY A 270 -19.11 141.94 -47.11
CA GLY A 270 -19.87 142.96 -46.41
C GLY A 270 -19.01 144.18 -46.08
N MET A 271 -17.79 143.96 -45.58
CA MET A 271 -16.79 145.02 -45.37
C MET A 271 -16.44 145.74 -46.68
N GLN A 272 -16.16 145.01 -47.77
CA GLN A 272 -15.89 145.64 -49.07
C GLN A 272 -17.07 146.48 -49.58
N LYS A 273 -18.30 145.98 -49.45
CA LYS A 273 -19.51 146.72 -49.85
C LYS A 273 -19.77 147.94 -48.95
N SER A 274 -19.37 147.89 -47.67
CA SER A 274 -19.36 149.07 -46.80
C SER A 274 -18.35 150.12 -47.27
N GLU A 275 -17.13 149.72 -47.62
CA GLU A 275 -16.13 150.64 -48.17
C GLU A 275 -16.56 151.24 -49.53
N GLU A 276 -17.33 150.51 -50.35
CA GLU A 276 -17.92 151.05 -51.59
C GLU A 276 -19.07 152.04 -51.29
N LEU A 277 -19.88 151.78 -50.27
CA LEU A 277 -20.88 152.73 -49.78
C LEU A 277 -20.24 154.04 -49.30
N ASP A 278 -19.14 154.00 -48.55
CA ASP A 278 -18.42 155.21 -48.12
C ASP A 278 -17.79 155.98 -49.29
N LYS A 279 -17.38 155.28 -50.37
CA LYS A 279 -16.91 155.90 -51.63
C LYS A 279 -18.05 156.58 -52.41
N LEU A 280 -19.29 156.08 -52.36
CA LEU A 280 -20.47 156.80 -52.89
C LEU A 280 -20.91 157.96 -51.98
N ASN A 281 -20.85 157.76 -50.66
CA ASN A 281 -21.22 158.75 -49.66
C ASN A 281 -20.33 160.01 -49.72
N THR A 282 -19.04 159.85 -50.06
CA THR A 282 -18.13 160.96 -50.35
C THR A 282 -18.52 161.72 -51.63
N GLN A 283 -18.83 161.03 -52.73
CA GLN A 283 -19.25 161.69 -53.98
C GLN A 283 -20.56 162.50 -53.84
N LEU A 284 -21.49 162.06 -52.99
CA LEU A 284 -22.72 162.80 -52.72
C LEU A 284 -22.48 164.07 -51.87
N LYS A 285 -21.44 164.04 -51.03
CA LYS A 285 -21.04 165.13 -50.12
C LYS A 285 -20.37 166.29 -50.87
N ASP A 286 -19.52 165.99 -51.85
CA ASP A 286 -18.84 167.00 -52.66
C ASP A 286 -19.83 167.91 -53.41
N SER A 287 -20.97 167.36 -53.87
CA SER A 287 -22.04 168.13 -54.54
C SER A 287 -22.94 168.96 -53.59
N THR A 288 -22.84 168.76 -52.28
CA THR A 288 -23.58 169.56 -51.28
C THR A 288 -22.70 170.58 -50.56
N ASP A 289 -21.38 170.37 -50.52
CA ASP A 289 -20.44 171.27 -49.86
C ASP A 289 -20.17 172.60 -50.62
N GLU A 290 -20.39 172.64 -51.94
CA GLU A 290 -20.10 173.83 -52.77
C GLU A 290 -21.08 175.00 -52.50
N ASN A 291 -22.30 174.72 -52.05
CA ASN A 291 -23.35 175.74 -51.83
C ASN A 291 -23.41 176.28 -50.38
N ALA A 292 -22.70 175.64 -49.44
CA ALA A 292 -22.77 175.95 -48.01
C ALA A 292 -21.50 176.62 -47.43
N LYS A 293 -20.44 176.78 -48.23
CA LYS A 293 -19.10 177.16 -47.75
C LYS A 293 -18.59 178.53 -48.25
N LEU A 294 -19.50 179.48 -48.55
CA LEU A 294 -19.17 180.90 -48.72
C LEU A 294 -19.37 181.76 -47.47
N THR A 295 -20.10 181.26 -46.46
CA THR A 295 -20.24 181.87 -45.12
C THR A 295 -20.04 180.75 -44.09
N GLU A 296 -18.81 180.29 -43.92
CA GLU A 296 -17.94 180.72 -42.80
C GLU A 296 -18.54 180.45 -41.40
N ARG A 297 -17.84 179.82 -40.46
CA ARG A 297 -16.57 179.04 -40.41
C ARG A 297 -16.42 178.60 -38.93
N ILE A 298 -15.68 177.51 -38.63
CA ILE A 298 -15.01 177.27 -37.31
C ILE A 298 -15.96 176.99 -36.10
N LYS A 299 -15.86 175.91 -35.27
CA LYS A 299 -14.97 174.71 -35.14
C LYS A 299 -15.56 173.65 -34.16
N SER A 300 -15.11 172.37 -34.29
CA SER A 300 -14.76 171.30 -33.27
C SER A 300 -15.28 171.33 -31.81
N ILE A 301 -15.69 170.26 -31.07
CA ILE A 301 -15.51 168.76 -31.09
C ILE A 301 -14.08 168.30 -30.62
N GLU A 302 -13.72 167.26 -29.82
CA GLU A 302 -14.14 165.86 -29.49
C GLU A 302 -14.28 165.59 -27.94
N ALA A 303 -14.06 164.47 -27.18
CA ALA A 303 -13.47 163.09 -27.31
C ALA A 303 -14.02 162.06 -26.23
N LEU A 304 -13.35 160.90 -25.91
CA LEU A 304 -13.95 159.64 -25.32
C LEU A 304 -13.19 158.85 -24.16
N LEU A 305 -13.26 157.48 -24.06
CA LEU A 305 -13.33 156.60 -22.82
C LEU A 305 -12.57 155.18 -22.85
N GLU A 306 -12.85 154.24 -21.88
CA GLU A 306 -12.48 152.76 -21.68
C GLU A 306 -11.30 152.37 -20.70
N ALA A 307 -10.98 151.12 -20.21
CA ALA A 307 -11.29 149.65 -20.46
C ALA A 307 -11.16 148.67 -19.19
N GLY A 308 -10.90 147.32 -19.30
CA GLY A 308 -10.97 146.28 -18.18
C GLY A 308 -10.07 144.96 -18.20
N GLN A 309 -10.37 143.88 -17.40
CA GLN A 309 -9.51 142.66 -17.07
C GLN A 309 -10.22 141.26 -16.75
N SER A 310 -9.49 140.12 -16.49
CA SER A 310 -9.96 138.72 -16.08
C SER A 310 -8.78 137.82 -15.50
N ARG A 311 -8.72 136.49 -15.12
CA ARG A 311 -9.50 135.18 -15.03
C ARG A 311 -8.68 134.09 -14.20
N ASP A 312 -9.25 132.96 -13.63
CA ASP A 312 -8.70 131.52 -13.65
C ASP A 312 -9.19 130.43 -12.60
N GLY A 313 -8.98 129.11 -12.88
CA GLY A 313 -8.90 127.93 -11.94
C GLY A 313 -9.70 126.61 -12.24
N ASP A 314 -9.14 125.37 -12.05
CA ASP A 314 -9.72 124.10 -11.42
C ASP A 314 -8.88 122.76 -11.57
N GLY A 315 -9.32 121.57 -11.06
CA GLY A 315 -8.60 120.25 -11.15
C GLY A 315 -9.33 118.88 -10.83
N GLU A 316 -8.57 117.83 -10.45
CA GLU A 316 -8.90 116.42 -9.95
C GLU A 316 -9.49 115.28 -10.86
N GLN A 317 -9.01 114.03 -10.65
CA GLN A 317 -9.80 112.78 -10.38
C GLN A 317 -8.95 111.47 -10.25
N GLN A 318 -9.50 110.40 -9.65
CA GLN A 318 -8.82 109.11 -9.36
C GLN A 318 -9.77 107.89 -9.30
N GLU A 319 -9.73 106.95 -10.26
CA GLU A 319 -10.57 105.72 -10.21
C GLU A 319 -10.05 104.49 -11.01
N SER A 320 -8.73 104.33 -11.22
CA SER A 320 -8.18 103.38 -12.21
C SER A 320 -7.42 102.15 -11.67
N LYS A 321 -7.16 102.01 -10.36
CA LYS A 321 -6.16 101.05 -9.84
C LYS A 321 -6.71 99.76 -9.23
N GLU A 322 -8.02 99.64 -9.04
CA GLU A 322 -8.61 98.55 -8.24
C GLU A 322 -8.99 97.33 -9.08
N ALA A 323 -9.43 97.53 -10.33
CA ALA A 323 -9.81 96.45 -11.26
C ALA A 323 -8.61 95.59 -11.74
N GLU A 324 -7.42 96.19 -11.89
CA GLU A 324 -6.22 95.52 -12.39
C GLU A 324 -5.67 94.49 -11.37
N ILE A 325 -5.90 94.72 -10.08
CA ILE A 325 -5.51 93.82 -8.98
C ILE A 325 -6.36 92.54 -9.01
N THR A 326 -7.68 92.66 -9.19
CA THR A 326 -8.60 91.51 -9.23
C THR A 326 -8.28 90.58 -10.40
N GLN A 327 -8.07 91.13 -11.60
CA GLN A 327 -7.78 90.32 -12.80
C GLN A 327 -6.44 89.56 -12.71
N LEU A 328 -5.47 90.06 -11.92
CA LEU A 328 -4.24 89.32 -11.62
C LEU A 328 -4.45 88.22 -10.56
N HIS A 329 -5.43 88.35 -9.67
CA HIS A 329 -5.73 87.35 -8.64
C HIS A 329 -6.38 86.09 -9.24
N ASP A 330 -7.43 86.25 -10.04
CA ASP A 330 -8.13 85.12 -10.71
C ASP A 330 -7.16 84.31 -11.58
N ARG A 331 -6.26 85.02 -12.28
CA ARG A 331 -5.25 84.43 -13.16
C ARG A 331 -4.08 83.78 -12.40
N LEU A 332 -3.86 84.13 -11.13
CA LEU A 332 -2.98 83.38 -10.24
C LEU A 332 -3.67 82.08 -9.81
N GLN A 333 -4.92 82.16 -9.38
CA GLN A 333 -5.71 81.03 -8.89
C GLN A 333 -5.94 79.95 -9.97
N GLU A 334 -6.13 80.33 -11.23
CA GLU A 334 -6.14 79.39 -12.37
C GLU A 334 -4.80 78.65 -12.53
N LYS A 335 -3.67 79.33 -12.29
CA LYS A 335 -2.34 78.72 -12.37
C LYS A 335 -2.06 77.82 -11.17
N ASP A 336 -2.49 78.19 -9.98
CA ASP A 336 -2.41 77.34 -8.79
C ASP A 336 -3.25 76.06 -8.98
N ALA A 337 -4.44 76.15 -9.58
CA ALA A 337 -5.25 74.98 -9.92
C ALA A 337 -4.57 74.06 -10.96
N GLN A 338 -3.92 74.64 -11.98
CA GLN A 338 -3.14 73.87 -12.95
C GLN A 338 -1.90 73.23 -12.31
N ILE A 339 -1.24 73.90 -11.36
CA ILE A 339 -0.13 73.35 -10.58
C ILE A 339 -0.60 72.15 -9.76
N VAL A 340 -1.68 72.27 -8.99
CA VAL A 340 -2.22 71.15 -8.19
C VAL A 340 -2.63 69.96 -9.06
N SER A 341 -3.19 70.19 -10.25
CA SER A 341 -3.52 69.12 -11.20
C SER A 341 -2.27 68.40 -11.73
N LEU A 342 -1.22 69.15 -12.11
CA LEU A 342 0.06 68.59 -12.56
C LEU A 342 0.85 67.92 -11.42
N GLU A 343 0.74 68.41 -10.18
CA GLU A 343 1.30 67.77 -8.99
C GLU A 343 0.63 66.43 -8.70
N LYS A 344 -0.70 66.33 -8.90
CA LYS A 344 -1.46 65.08 -8.78
C LYS A 344 -1.06 64.08 -9.86
N GLU A 345 -0.99 64.49 -11.12
CA GLU A 345 -0.50 63.63 -12.22
C GLU A 345 0.95 63.19 -11.99
N ALA A 346 1.82 64.10 -11.53
CA ALA A 346 3.20 63.78 -11.17
C ALA A 346 3.31 62.88 -9.93
N ALA A 347 2.32 62.84 -9.04
CA ALA A 347 2.25 61.89 -7.93
C ALA A 347 1.80 60.51 -8.40
N GLU A 348 0.75 60.43 -9.22
CA GLU A 348 0.24 59.18 -9.80
C GLU A 348 1.29 58.50 -10.71
N LEU A 349 2.01 59.28 -11.52
CA LEU A 349 3.13 58.78 -12.32
C LEU A 349 4.32 58.31 -11.46
N LYS A 350 4.61 58.99 -10.34
CA LYS A 350 5.63 58.51 -9.38
C LYS A 350 5.22 57.21 -8.72
N GLU A 351 3.95 57.06 -8.31
CA GLU A 351 3.46 55.83 -7.71
C GLU A 351 3.49 54.68 -8.73
N ALA A 352 3.01 54.90 -9.96
CA ALA A 352 3.09 53.91 -11.03
C ALA A 352 4.53 53.47 -11.34
N MET A 353 5.49 54.41 -11.33
CA MET A 353 6.91 54.11 -11.54
C MET A 353 7.51 53.35 -10.36
N GLU A 354 7.16 53.70 -9.11
CA GLU A 354 7.61 52.98 -7.91
C GLU A 354 6.99 51.56 -7.83
N GLN A 355 5.72 51.39 -8.19
CA GLN A 355 5.08 50.08 -8.34
C GLN A 355 5.78 49.22 -9.42
N GLN A 356 6.19 49.80 -10.54
CA GLN A 356 6.95 49.09 -11.58
C GLN A 356 8.38 48.79 -11.13
N LYS A 357 9.03 49.70 -10.39
CA LYS A 357 10.35 49.48 -9.76
C LYS A 357 10.32 48.34 -8.75
N ASN A 358 9.27 48.25 -7.93
CA ASN A 358 9.08 47.13 -7.00
C ASN A 358 8.84 45.82 -7.76
N LYS A 359 7.95 45.79 -8.76
CA LYS A 359 7.77 44.61 -9.65
C LYS A 359 9.08 44.21 -10.35
N ASN A 360 9.93 45.17 -10.73
CA ASN A 360 11.24 44.88 -11.31
C ASN A 360 12.23 44.32 -10.28
N ASN A 361 12.18 44.80 -9.03
CA ASN A 361 12.97 44.26 -7.92
C ASN A 361 12.54 42.83 -7.56
N ASP A 362 11.24 42.56 -7.43
CA ASP A 362 10.69 41.21 -7.21
C ASP A 362 11.14 40.22 -8.31
N LEU A 363 11.15 40.68 -9.57
CA LEU A 363 11.62 39.89 -10.70
C LEU A 363 13.14 39.67 -10.67
N ARG A 364 13.93 40.67 -10.26
CA ARG A 364 15.37 40.51 -10.04
C ARG A 364 15.67 39.53 -8.92
N GLU A 365 14.95 39.61 -7.80
CA GLU A 365 15.14 38.71 -6.67
C GLU A 365 14.78 37.27 -7.05
N LYS A 366 13.63 37.04 -7.68
CA LYS A 366 13.22 35.70 -8.17
C LYS A 366 14.17 35.16 -9.24
N ASN A 367 14.69 36.02 -10.12
CA ASN A 367 15.68 35.63 -11.12
C ASN A 367 17.05 35.30 -10.47
N TRP A 368 17.46 36.06 -9.46
CA TRP A 368 18.68 35.81 -8.68
C TRP A 368 18.56 34.51 -7.87
N GLN A 369 17.45 34.27 -7.17
CA GLN A 369 17.17 33.01 -6.47
C GLN A 369 17.18 31.80 -7.43
N ALA A 370 16.59 31.95 -8.63
CA ALA A 370 16.64 30.91 -9.65
C ALA A 370 18.08 30.67 -10.19
N MET A 371 18.88 31.73 -10.33
CA MET A 371 20.26 31.65 -10.77
C MET A 371 21.20 31.09 -9.69
N GLU A 372 20.94 31.36 -8.40
CA GLU A 372 21.63 30.75 -7.27
C GLU A 372 21.28 29.25 -7.16
N ALA A 373 20.00 28.88 -7.29
CA ALA A 373 19.56 27.50 -7.34
C ALA A 373 20.18 26.73 -8.53
N LEU A 374 20.28 27.36 -9.71
CA LEU A 374 20.98 26.82 -10.86
C LEU A 374 22.48 26.65 -10.59
N GLY A 375 23.16 27.68 -10.05
CA GLY A 375 24.58 27.62 -9.72
C GLY A 375 24.92 26.56 -8.66
N LEU A 376 24.02 26.33 -7.69
CA LEU A 376 24.12 25.22 -6.75
C LEU A 376 23.94 23.86 -7.43
N ALA A 377 23.00 23.73 -8.36
CA ALA A 377 22.81 22.50 -9.14
C ALA A 377 24.01 22.20 -10.06
N GLU A 378 24.53 23.20 -10.76
CA GLU A 378 25.73 23.13 -11.60
C GLU A 378 26.97 22.75 -10.77
N LYS A 379 27.16 23.40 -9.60
CA LYS A 379 28.25 23.05 -8.67
C LYS A 379 28.13 21.61 -8.18
N ASN A 380 26.95 21.17 -7.74
CA ASN A 380 26.71 19.80 -7.29
C ASN A 380 26.94 18.77 -8.42
N CYS A 381 26.67 19.15 -9.68
CA CYS A 381 26.96 18.33 -10.85
C CYS A 381 28.48 18.25 -11.12
N ALA A 382 29.18 19.39 -11.07
CA ALA A 382 30.62 19.47 -11.26
C ALA A 382 31.41 18.72 -10.16
N GLU A 383 30.97 18.78 -8.90
CA GLU A 383 31.58 18.04 -7.79
C GLU A 383 31.39 16.52 -7.95
N LYS A 384 30.22 16.06 -8.42
CA LYS A 384 29.99 14.65 -8.77
C LYS A 384 30.85 14.20 -9.96
N LEU A 385 30.90 14.99 -11.03
CA LEU A 385 31.73 14.71 -12.20
C LEU A 385 33.22 14.63 -11.81
N SER A 386 33.67 15.51 -10.91
CA SER A 386 35.05 15.52 -10.43
C SER A 386 35.37 14.32 -9.53
N SER A 387 34.43 13.85 -8.70
CA SER A 387 34.66 12.67 -7.86
C SER A 387 34.62 11.37 -8.67
N GLU A 388 33.71 11.25 -9.65
CA GLU A 388 33.67 10.14 -10.60
C GLU A 388 34.94 10.08 -11.47
N LYS A 389 35.40 11.22 -11.97
CA LYS A 389 36.67 11.32 -12.71
C LYS A 389 37.87 10.88 -11.86
N LYS A 390 37.93 11.30 -10.58
CA LYS A 390 38.99 10.89 -9.65
C LYS A 390 38.94 9.39 -9.34
N ALA A 391 37.76 8.82 -9.10
CA ALA A 391 37.60 7.39 -8.88
C ALA A 391 38.01 6.56 -10.12
N LYS A 392 37.70 7.05 -11.33
CA LYS A 392 38.14 6.45 -12.58
C LYS A 392 39.67 6.51 -12.76
N GLU A 393 40.29 7.62 -12.38
CA GLU A 393 41.75 7.78 -12.41
C GLU A 393 42.44 6.86 -11.39
N GLU A 394 41.91 6.73 -10.17
CA GLU A 394 42.40 5.80 -9.15
C GLU A 394 42.28 4.33 -9.59
N VAL A 395 41.16 3.92 -10.20
CA VAL A 395 41.00 2.55 -10.75
C VAL A 395 41.96 2.30 -11.92
N ALA A 396 42.21 3.29 -12.78
CA ALA A 396 43.17 3.16 -13.87
C ALA A 396 44.62 3.07 -13.34
N GLU A 397 44.97 3.82 -12.30
CA GLU A 397 46.28 3.75 -11.65
C GLU A 397 46.50 2.42 -10.93
N GLN A 398 45.49 1.91 -10.22
CA GLN A 398 45.53 0.56 -9.61
C GLN A 398 45.70 -0.53 -10.68
N LEU A 399 44.96 -0.46 -11.80
CA LEU A 399 45.10 -1.40 -12.91
C LEU A 399 46.51 -1.36 -13.50
N ASN A 400 47.05 -0.17 -13.77
CA ASN A 400 48.42 0.00 -14.28
C ASN A 400 49.47 -0.52 -13.29
N SER A 401 49.26 -0.33 -11.99
CA SER A 401 50.13 -0.85 -10.93
C SER A 401 50.16 -2.38 -10.90
N VAL A 402 48.99 -3.03 -10.91
CA VAL A 402 48.87 -4.52 -10.97
C VAL A 402 49.48 -5.08 -12.26
N GLN A 403 49.26 -4.42 -13.40
CA GLN A 403 49.88 -4.80 -14.68
C GLN A 403 51.41 -4.67 -14.64
N SER A 404 51.95 -3.64 -13.98
CA SER A 404 53.39 -3.42 -13.84
C SER A 404 54.02 -4.44 -12.89
N GLN A 405 53.42 -4.68 -11.73
CA GLN A 405 53.86 -5.71 -10.77
C GLN A 405 53.85 -7.11 -11.39
N THR A 406 52.84 -7.43 -12.21
CA THR A 406 52.78 -8.72 -12.92
C THR A 406 53.86 -8.82 -13.99
N LYS A 407 54.13 -7.74 -14.74
CA LYS A 407 55.26 -7.66 -15.69
C LYS A 407 56.61 -7.86 -15.00
N GLU A 408 56.83 -7.21 -13.86
CA GLU A 408 58.06 -7.33 -13.06
C GLU A 408 58.24 -8.75 -12.50
N ALA A 409 57.19 -9.35 -11.93
CA ALA A 409 57.22 -10.71 -11.41
C ALA A 409 57.54 -11.75 -12.50
N LEU A 410 56.91 -11.63 -13.67
CA LEU A 410 57.15 -12.53 -14.80
C LEU A 410 58.56 -12.36 -15.41
N HIS A 411 59.06 -11.12 -15.53
CA HIS A 411 60.46 -10.88 -15.94
C HIS A 411 61.48 -11.37 -14.90
N SER A 412 61.16 -11.30 -13.61
CA SER A 412 62.02 -11.82 -12.52
C SER A 412 62.14 -13.35 -12.57
N LEU A 413 61.04 -14.04 -12.86
CA LEU A 413 61.01 -15.51 -13.00
C LEU A 413 61.69 -15.99 -14.30
N PHE A 414 61.63 -15.20 -15.38
CA PHE A 414 62.16 -15.59 -16.70
C PHE A 414 63.07 -14.50 -17.31
N PRO A 415 64.23 -14.18 -16.70
CA PRO A 415 65.09 -13.05 -17.10
C PRO A 415 65.76 -13.22 -18.47
N HIS A 416 65.65 -14.39 -19.10
CA HIS A 416 66.14 -14.65 -20.45
C HIS A 416 65.13 -14.26 -21.55
N ILE A 417 63.87 -13.99 -21.21
CA ILE A 417 62.82 -13.66 -22.18
C ILE A 417 62.82 -12.15 -22.45
N THR A 418 63.18 -11.78 -23.68
CA THR A 418 63.13 -10.39 -24.16
C THR A 418 61.86 -10.14 -25.00
N LEU A 419 61.06 -9.15 -24.60
CA LEU A 419 59.80 -8.74 -25.22
C LEU A 419 59.89 -7.28 -25.66
N GLN A 420 59.10 -6.87 -26.66
CA GLN A 420 59.10 -5.48 -27.12
C GLN A 420 58.05 -4.65 -26.38
N SER A 421 58.50 -3.64 -25.62
CA SER A 421 57.71 -2.92 -24.63
C SER A 421 56.74 -1.86 -25.22
N LYS A 422 55.96 -2.20 -26.25
CA LYS A 422 55.07 -1.24 -26.95
C LYS A 422 53.63 -1.68 -27.21
N GLU A 423 53.28 -2.93 -26.91
CA GLU A 423 51.93 -3.47 -27.14
C GLU A 423 51.08 -3.45 -25.85
N THR A 424 49.77 -3.65 -25.97
CA THR A 424 48.88 -3.62 -24.80
C THR A 424 49.18 -4.76 -23.84
N TYR A 425 48.69 -4.66 -22.61
CA TYR A 425 48.97 -5.66 -21.57
C TYR A 425 48.53 -7.09 -21.96
N SER A 426 47.45 -7.24 -22.73
CA SER A 426 46.97 -8.54 -23.21
C SER A 426 47.90 -9.14 -24.28
N GLU A 427 48.36 -8.32 -25.22
CA GLU A 427 49.26 -8.73 -26.31
C GLU A 427 50.64 -9.09 -25.74
N TRP A 428 51.17 -8.27 -24.82
CA TRP A 428 52.41 -8.54 -24.11
C TRP A 428 52.37 -9.85 -23.30
N LEU A 429 51.26 -10.16 -22.63
CA LEU A 429 51.09 -11.43 -21.91
C LEU A 429 51.11 -12.63 -22.86
N GLN A 430 50.53 -12.48 -24.05
CA GLN A 430 50.50 -13.54 -25.06
C GLN A 430 51.90 -13.76 -25.67
N GLU A 431 52.65 -12.70 -25.99
CA GLU A 431 54.05 -12.79 -26.45
C GLU A 431 54.96 -13.43 -25.35
N PHE A 432 54.71 -13.11 -24.07
CA PHE A 432 55.38 -13.75 -22.94
C PHE A 432 55.08 -15.26 -22.87
N GLN A 433 53.82 -15.66 -23.01
CA GLN A 433 53.40 -17.06 -22.96
C GLN A 433 54.02 -17.90 -24.07
N GLU A 434 54.08 -17.36 -25.29
CA GLU A 434 54.68 -18.07 -26.44
C GLU A 434 56.19 -18.29 -26.25
N LYS A 435 56.94 -17.23 -25.91
CA LYS A 435 58.40 -17.32 -25.73
C LYS A 435 58.81 -18.10 -24.48
N SER A 436 58.04 -18.06 -23.40
CA SER A 436 58.32 -18.88 -22.20
C SER A 436 58.17 -20.37 -22.49
N SER A 437 57.15 -20.76 -23.27
CA SER A 437 56.99 -22.13 -23.76
C SER A 437 58.17 -22.58 -24.63
N GLU A 438 58.64 -21.71 -25.54
CA GLU A 438 59.78 -22.01 -26.41
C GLU A 438 61.11 -22.18 -25.64
N VAL A 439 61.40 -21.32 -24.66
CA VAL A 439 62.59 -21.43 -23.81
C VAL A 439 62.55 -22.68 -22.93
N LEU A 440 61.40 -22.99 -22.32
CA LEU A 440 61.21 -24.20 -21.51
C LEU A 440 61.40 -25.48 -22.35
N SER A 441 61.02 -25.47 -23.63
CA SER A 441 61.28 -26.58 -24.56
C SER A 441 62.77 -26.80 -24.82
N GLN A 442 63.60 -25.76 -24.76
CA GLN A 442 65.05 -25.83 -25.05
C GLN A 442 65.92 -26.16 -23.83
N GLN A 443 65.44 -25.95 -22.60
CA GLN A 443 66.24 -26.14 -21.37
C GLN A 443 66.19 -27.55 -20.75
N ALA A 444 65.53 -28.53 -21.38
CA ALA A 444 65.37 -29.90 -20.89
C ALA A 444 66.66 -30.77 -20.96
N GLY A 445 67.84 -30.22 -20.62
CA GLY A 445 69.12 -30.86 -20.95
C GLY A 445 70.39 -30.32 -20.30
N LYS A 446 70.43 -30.13 -18.97
CA LYS A 446 71.62 -30.42 -18.14
C LYS A 446 71.31 -30.43 -16.64
N ASP A 447 72.05 -31.26 -15.92
CA ASP A 447 71.93 -31.54 -14.50
C ASP A 447 73.19 -31.08 -13.78
N ASP A 448 73.04 -30.24 -12.74
CA ASP A 448 74.05 -30.01 -11.70
C ASP A 448 73.42 -29.20 -10.53
N SER A 449 73.17 -29.83 -9.37
CA SER A 449 73.24 -29.22 -8.02
C SER A 449 72.58 -30.10 -6.93
N ALA A 450 73.32 -31.07 -6.38
CA ALA A 450 72.83 -31.86 -5.23
C ALA A 450 72.54 -31.01 -3.97
N GLU A 451 73.25 -29.88 -3.79
CA GLU A 451 73.12 -29.03 -2.59
C GLU A 451 72.10 -27.89 -2.74
N LEU A 452 71.76 -27.49 -3.98
CA LEU A 452 70.52 -26.74 -4.22
C LEU A 452 69.30 -27.66 -4.21
N LEU A 453 69.42 -28.92 -4.65
CA LEU A 453 68.31 -29.88 -4.61
C LEU A 453 67.70 -30.00 -3.21
N VAL A 454 68.50 -30.20 -2.15
CA VAL A 454 67.95 -30.30 -0.79
C VAL A 454 67.22 -29.02 -0.36
N LYS A 455 67.77 -27.83 -0.65
CA LYS A 455 67.11 -26.55 -0.33
C LYS A 455 65.89 -26.27 -1.22
N ALA A 456 65.90 -26.78 -2.45
CA ALA A 456 64.78 -26.71 -3.37
C ALA A 456 63.69 -27.72 -2.98
N GLU A 457 64.02 -28.89 -2.44
CA GLU A 457 63.09 -29.86 -1.85
C GLU A 457 62.49 -29.34 -0.55
N GLU A 458 63.27 -28.65 0.30
CA GLU A 458 62.76 -27.94 1.47
C GLU A 458 61.82 -26.79 1.05
N ALA A 459 62.21 -25.95 0.09
CA ALA A 459 61.38 -24.86 -0.43
C ALA A 459 60.14 -25.37 -1.19
N GLN A 460 60.26 -26.44 -1.98
CA GLN A 460 59.15 -27.15 -2.62
C GLN A 460 58.23 -27.78 -1.58
N GLY A 461 58.78 -28.32 -0.49
CA GLY A 461 57.99 -28.85 0.63
C GLY A 461 57.28 -27.78 1.46
N VAL A 462 57.74 -26.52 1.43
CA VAL A 462 57.01 -25.35 1.95
C VAL A 462 55.96 -24.88 0.95
N LEU A 463 56.33 -24.62 -0.30
CA LEU A 463 55.42 -24.20 -1.37
C LEU A 463 54.30 -25.22 -1.63
N GLN A 464 54.57 -26.52 -1.49
CA GLN A 464 53.56 -27.57 -1.60
C GLN A 464 52.56 -27.49 -0.43
N LYS A 465 53.03 -27.26 0.80
CA LYS A 465 52.14 -27.04 1.96
C LYS A 465 51.32 -25.77 1.82
N GLU A 466 51.91 -24.70 1.28
CA GLU A 466 51.18 -23.47 0.95
C GLU A 466 50.14 -23.73 -0.15
N CYS A 467 50.48 -24.46 -1.21
CA CYS A 467 49.53 -24.89 -2.24
C CYS A 467 48.42 -25.82 -1.69
N GLU A 468 48.72 -26.67 -0.71
CA GLU A 468 47.74 -27.52 -0.02
C GLU A 468 46.84 -26.70 0.92
N GLN A 469 47.38 -25.67 1.58
CA GLN A 469 46.61 -24.69 2.36
C GLN A 469 45.71 -23.85 1.45
N TYR A 470 46.23 -23.30 0.35
CA TYR A 470 45.43 -22.58 -0.64
C TYR A 470 44.36 -23.48 -1.27
N ARG A 471 44.65 -24.75 -1.56
CA ARG A 471 43.64 -25.71 -2.04
C ARG A 471 42.54 -25.97 -0.99
N THR A 472 42.91 -26.05 0.28
CA THR A 472 41.95 -26.16 1.40
C THR A 472 41.08 -24.91 1.51
N ILE A 473 41.69 -23.71 1.55
CA ILE A 473 40.98 -22.42 1.63
C ILE A 473 40.09 -22.19 0.41
N LEU A 474 40.52 -22.60 -0.79
CA LEU A 474 39.69 -22.54 -2.00
C LEU A 474 38.50 -23.51 -1.92
N GLY A 475 38.70 -24.72 -1.39
CA GLY A 475 37.60 -25.67 -1.15
C GLY A 475 36.61 -25.18 -0.07
N GLU A 476 37.10 -24.55 1.00
CA GLU A 476 36.29 -23.96 2.07
C GLU A 476 35.50 -22.74 1.57
N THR A 477 36.12 -21.87 0.77
CA THR A 477 35.45 -20.69 0.18
C THR A 477 34.51 -21.08 -0.96
N GLU A 478 34.82 -22.08 -1.78
CA GLU A 478 33.87 -22.67 -2.74
C GLU A 478 32.68 -23.31 -2.01
N GLY A 479 32.92 -24.01 -0.90
CA GLY A 479 31.87 -24.55 -0.03
C GLY A 479 30.99 -23.47 0.58
N MET A 480 31.59 -22.38 1.07
CA MET A 480 30.87 -21.22 1.60
C MET A 480 30.06 -20.50 0.52
N LEU A 481 30.61 -20.33 -0.69
CA LEU A 481 29.90 -19.75 -1.82
C LEU A 481 28.71 -20.61 -2.27
N LYS A 482 28.86 -21.94 -2.30
CA LYS A 482 27.75 -22.87 -2.58
C LYS A 482 26.67 -22.84 -1.49
N ALA A 483 27.07 -22.74 -0.22
CA ALA A 483 26.13 -22.59 0.89
C ALA A 483 25.38 -21.25 0.82
N LEU A 484 26.07 -20.16 0.48
CA LEU A 484 25.48 -18.83 0.29
C LEU A 484 24.54 -18.80 -0.93
N GLN A 485 24.96 -19.36 -2.07
CA GLN A 485 24.12 -19.51 -3.25
C GLN A 485 22.84 -20.27 -2.92
N LYS A 486 22.95 -21.43 -2.26
CA LYS A 486 21.79 -22.22 -1.82
C LYS A 486 20.88 -21.42 -0.87
N SER A 487 21.45 -20.67 0.08
CA SER A 487 20.67 -19.83 0.99
C SER A 487 19.90 -18.73 0.25
N VAL A 488 20.52 -18.10 -0.76
CA VAL A 488 19.88 -17.09 -1.61
C VAL A 488 18.79 -17.72 -2.49
N GLU A 489 19.02 -18.90 -3.06
CA GLU A 489 18.02 -19.66 -3.82
C GLU A 489 16.81 -20.03 -2.92
N GLU A 490 17.05 -20.50 -1.69
CA GLU A 490 16.00 -20.83 -0.71
C GLU A 490 15.22 -19.57 -0.27
N GLU A 491 15.89 -18.45 -0.03
CA GLU A 491 15.22 -17.17 0.23
C GLU A 491 14.42 -16.67 -0.98
N GLU A 492 14.92 -16.83 -2.21
CA GLU A 492 14.21 -16.43 -3.42
C GLU A 492 12.91 -17.23 -3.59
N GLN A 493 12.90 -18.53 -3.29
CA GLN A 493 11.66 -19.33 -3.28
C GLN A 493 10.69 -18.87 -2.18
N ILE A 494 11.19 -18.54 -0.99
CA ILE A 494 10.35 -17.98 0.10
C ILE A 494 9.72 -16.64 -0.31
N TRP A 495 10.46 -15.78 -1.01
CA TRP A 495 9.93 -14.50 -1.52
C TRP A 495 8.93 -14.69 -2.67
N LYS A 496 9.16 -15.63 -3.59
CA LYS A 496 8.21 -16.02 -4.64
C LYS A 496 6.89 -16.53 -4.06
N GLU A 497 6.95 -17.40 -3.05
CA GLU A 497 5.75 -17.93 -2.39
C GLU A 497 4.98 -16.86 -1.61
N LYS A 498 5.68 -15.96 -0.90
CA LYS A 498 5.05 -14.79 -0.27
C LYS A 498 4.37 -13.86 -1.28
N LEU A 499 5.00 -13.64 -2.45
CA LEU A 499 4.42 -12.84 -3.52
C LEU A 499 3.14 -13.51 -4.05
N ARG A 500 3.19 -14.81 -4.37
CA ARG A 500 2.02 -15.60 -4.82
C ARG A 500 0.86 -15.51 -3.84
N VAL A 501 1.12 -15.67 -2.53
CA VAL A 501 0.08 -15.55 -1.49
C VAL A 501 -0.50 -14.13 -1.45
N SER A 502 0.35 -13.10 -1.52
CA SER A 502 -0.10 -11.70 -1.54
C SER A 502 -0.91 -11.35 -2.80
N GLU A 503 -0.59 -11.94 -3.95
CA GLU A 503 -1.34 -11.78 -5.20
C GLU A 503 -2.71 -12.49 -5.13
N GLU A 504 -2.78 -13.67 -4.51
CA GLU A 504 -4.05 -14.37 -4.26
C GLU A 504 -4.94 -13.66 -3.23
N GLU A 505 -4.36 -13.06 -2.19
CA GLU A 505 -5.08 -12.22 -1.23
C GLU A 505 -5.59 -10.93 -1.87
N LEU A 506 -4.76 -10.28 -2.71
CA LEU A 506 -5.17 -9.12 -3.51
C LEU A 506 -6.34 -9.48 -4.45
N LEU A 507 -6.25 -10.61 -5.16
CA LEU A 507 -7.32 -11.08 -6.05
C LEU A 507 -8.63 -11.37 -5.29
N LYS A 508 -8.55 -12.03 -4.12
CA LYS A 508 -9.72 -12.27 -3.24
C LYS A 508 -10.32 -10.94 -2.77
N SER A 509 -9.50 -9.95 -2.40
CA SER A 509 -9.96 -8.62 -1.99
C SER A 509 -10.65 -7.87 -3.14
N HIS A 510 -10.11 -7.97 -4.36
CA HIS A 510 -10.69 -7.34 -5.55
C HIS A 510 -12.05 -7.96 -5.92
N LEU A 511 -12.18 -9.29 -5.86
CA LEU A 511 -13.45 -9.99 -6.04
C LEU A 511 -14.48 -9.59 -4.97
N HIS A 512 -14.06 -9.42 -3.71
CA HIS A 512 -14.95 -8.96 -2.64
C HIS A 512 -15.39 -7.50 -2.83
N ILE A 513 -14.47 -6.60 -3.21
CA ILE A 513 -14.79 -5.21 -3.57
C ILE A 513 -15.80 -5.18 -4.72
N LYS A 514 -15.59 -5.95 -5.78
CA LYS A 514 -16.53 -6.01 -6.93
C LYS A 514 -17.93 -6.49 -6.52
N ALA A 515 -18.03 -7.49 -5.64
CA ALA A 515 -19.33 -7.93 -5.10
C ALA A 515 -20.00 -6.84 -4.22
N LEU A 516 -19.21 -6.04 -3.50
CA LEU A 516 -19.73 -4.87 -2.77
C LEU A 516 -20.17 -3.76 -3.73
N GLU A 517 -19.44 -3.51 -4.83
CA GLU A 517 -19.85 -2.56 -5.87
C GLU A 517 -21.16 -2.98 -6.54
N GLU A 518 -21.31 -4.26 -6.90
CA GLU A 518 -22.54 -4.84 -7.47
C GLU A 518 -23.75 -4.73 -6.51
N THR A 519 -23.55 -4.96 -5.20
CA THR A 519 -24.62 -4.77 -4.20
C THR A 519 -24.94 -3.30 -3.93
N VAL A 520 -23.96 -2.41 -3.94
CA VAL A 520 -24.16 -0.95 -3.85
C VAL A 520 -24.93 -0.43 -5.07
N GLU A 521 -24.63 -0.90 -6.27
CA GLU A 521 -25.36 -0.48 -7.48
C GLU A 521 -26.81 -0.99 -7.45
N LYS A 522 -27.05 -2.23 -7.00
CA LYS A 522 -28.41 -2.71 -6.76
C LYS A 522 -29.16 -1.81 -5.75
N LEU A 523 -28.53 -1.47 -4.62
CA LEU A 523 -29.16 -0.62 -3.60
C LEU A 523 -29.47 0.80 -4.10
N LYS A 524 -28.75 1.33 -5.10
CA LYS A 524 -29.13 2.59 -5.77
C LYS A 524 -30.39 2.43 -6.61
N LEU A 525 -30.55 1.33 -7.34
CA LEU A 525 -31.75 1.03 -8.14
C LEU A 525 -32.98 0.79 -7.25
N ASP A 526 -32.78 0.05 -6.15
CA ASP A 526 -33.81 -0.16 -5.12
C ASP A 526 -34.20 1.19 -4.45
N LEU A 527 -33.24 2.10 -4.23
CA LEU A 527 -33.51 3.45 -3.71
C LEU A 527 -34.28 4.32 -4.73
N GLN A 528 -33.89 4.31 -6.01
CA GLN A 528 -34.56 5.07 -7.07
C GLN A 528 -36.02 4.63 -7.28
N SER A 529 -36.26 3.31 -7.30
CA SER A 529 -37.63 2.79 -7.38
C SER A 529 -38.45 3.14 -6.12
N THR A 530 -37.84 3.11 -4.93
CA THR A 530 -38.48 3.58 -3.69
C THR A 530 -38.82 5.08 -3.73
N GLU A 531 -38.00 5.90 -4.39
CA GLU A 531 -38.23 7.34 -4.56
C GLU A 531 -39.39 7.63 -5.53
N GLN A 532 -39.45 6.91 -6.67
CA GLN A 532 -40.60 6.94 -7.59
C GLN A 532 -41.91 6.49 -6.91
N LEU A 533 -41.85 5.48 -6.05
CA LEU A 533 -43.01 4.97 -5.31
C LEU A 533 -43.53 6.01 -4.29
N LYS A 534 -42.62 6.76 -3.64
CA LYS A 534 -42.99 7.90 -2.77
C LYS A 534 -43.63 9.05 -3.54
N GLU A 535 -43.12 9.37 -4.74
CA GLU A 535 -43.72 10.40 -5.61
C GLU A 535 -45.15 10.00 -6.01
N CYS A 536 -45.36 8.73 -6.39
CA CYS A 536 -46.69 8.18 -6.69
C CYS A 536 -47.63 8.27 -5.47
N ILE A 537 -47.19 7.86 -4.28
CA ILE A 537 -47.96 7.98 -3.03
C ILE A 537 -48.33 9.44 -2.77
N SER A 538 -47.38 10.38 -2.89
CA SER A 538 -47.64 11.80 -2.62
C SER A 538 -48.67 12.41 -3.59
N VAL A 539 -48.65 12.00 -4.86
CA VAL A 539 -49.70 12.39 -5.82
C VAL A 539 -51.08 11.82 -5.41
N MET A 540 -51.14 10.56 -4.96
CA MET A 540 -52.38 9.97 -4.45
C MET A 540 -52.89 10.65 -3.17
N GLU A 541 -52.00 11.01 -2.24
CA GLU A 541 -52.34 11.76 -1.02
C GLU A 541 -52.94 13.13 -1.36
N VAL A 542 -52.35 13.88 -2.29
CA VAL A 542 -52.88 15.18 -2.74
C VAL A 542 -54.22 15.02 -3.47
N GLN A 543 -54.40 13.96 -4.26
CA GLN A 543 -55.69 13.67 -4.91
C GLN A 543 -56.78 13.32 -3.87
N LEU A 544 -56.45 12.53 -2.84
CA LEU A 544 -57.38 12.20 -1.76
C LEU A 544 -57.77 13.43 -0.94
N GLU A 545 -56.81 14.29 -0.57
CA GLU A 545 -57.10 15.56 0.13
C GLU A 545 -57.97 16.49 -0.73
N THR A 546 -57.74 16.54 -2.05
CA THR A 546 -58.56 17.31 -3.00
C THR A 546 -60.00 16.76 -3.09
N HIS A 547 -60.17 15.42 -3.10
CA HIS A 547 -61.50 14.80 -3.05
C HIS A 547 -62.20 15.01 -1.71
N MET A 548 -61.49 14.90 -0.59
CA MET A 548 -62.05 15.14 0.75
C MET A 548 -62.48 16.59 0.94
N THR A 549 -61.69 17.55 0.45
CA THR A 549 -62.07 18.97 0.49
C THR A 549 -63.24 19.28 -0.44
N SER A 550 -63.29 18.73 -1.67
CA SER A 550 -64.47 18.86 -2.56
C SER A 550 -65.73 18.33 -1.89
N ALA A 551 -65.72 17.07 -1.44
CA ALA A 551 -66.85 16.44 -0.77
C ALA A 551 -67.29 17.19 0.50
N SER A 552 -66.34 17.76 1.26
CA SER A 552 -66.65 18.62 2.41
C SER A 552 -67.33 19.93 1.99
N THR A 553 -66.91 20.56 0.89
CA THR A 553 -67.59 21.77 0.38
C THR A 553 -68.97 21.45 -0.18
N GLU A 554 -69.14 20.30 -0.85
CA GLU A 554 -70.45 19.82 -1.32
C GLU A 554 -71.39 19.56 -0.15
N CYS A 555 -70.95 18.84 0.88
CA CYS A 555 -71.72 18.65 2.12
C CYS A 555 -72.08 19.98 2.80
N GLN A 556 -71.18 20.97 2.80
CA GLN A 556 -71.45 22.29 3.37
C GLN A 556 -72.46 23.09 2.52
N ASN A 557 -72.40 22.99 1.18
CA ASN A 557 -73.38 23.57 0.27
C ASN A 557 -74.76 22.94 0.46
N TYR A 558 -74.86 21.60 0.51
CA TYR A 558 -76.12 20.91 0.81
C TYR A 558 -76.68 21.28 2.19
N SER A 559 -75.82 21.49 3.20
CA SER A 559 -76.27 21.98 4.51
C SER A 559 -76.87 23.39 4.43
N GLN A 560 -76.29 24.30 3.64
CA GLN A 560 -76.82 25.65 3.43
C GLN A 560 -78.14 25.62 2.63
N GLU A 561 -78.25 24.77 1.61
CA GLU A 561 -79.48 24.58 0.84
C GLU A 561 -80.61 24.02 1.72
N VAL A 562 -80.33 23.00 2.53
CA VAL A 562 -81.28 22.45 3.52
C VAL A 562 -81.71 23.50 4.55
N GLU A 563 -80.80 24.38 4.99
CA GLU A 563 -81.12 25.47 5.92
C GLU A 563 -81.98 26.57 5.26
N SER A 564 -81.70 26.92 4.00
CA SER A 564 -82.53 27.81 3.20
C SER A 564 -83.94 27.25 2.96
N LEU A 565 -84.04 25.96 2.62
CA LEU A 565 -85.33 25.26 2.46
C LEU A 565 -86.10 25.19 3.79
N ARG A 566 -85.42 25.00 4.92
CA ARG A 566 -86.04 25.07 6.26
C ARG A 566 -86.56 26.48 6.57
N GLN A 567 -85.85 27.53 6.18
CA GLN A 567 -86.34 28.90 6.32
C GLN A 567 -87.58 29.14 5.46
N GLN A 568 -87.56 28.77 4.17
CA GLN A 568 -88.73 28.89 3.28
C GLN A 568 -89.93 28.10 3.80
N LEU A 569 -89.72 26.88 4.30
CA LEU A 569 -90.79 26.10 4.94
C LEU A 569 -91.31 26.78 6.21
N SER A 570 -90.47 27.43 7.01
CA SER A 570 -90.91 28.23 8.16
C SER A 570 -91.68 29.48 7.76
N GLU A 571 -91.31 30.14 6.66
CA GLU A 571 -92.03 31.30 6.12
C GLU A 571 -93.41 30.89 5.58
N ILE A 572 -93.49 29.76 4.87
CA ILE A 572 -94.76 29.15 4.44
C ILE A 572 -95.61 28.72 5.64
N GLN A 573 -95.01 28.06 6.66
CA GLN A 573 -95.70 27.66 7.89
C GLN A 573 -96.29 28.87 8.62
N ASN A 574 -95.53 29.98 8.71
CA ASN A 574 -96.02 31.23 9.29
C ASN A 574 -97.14 31.85 8.44
N HIS A 575 -97.01 31.90 7.12
CA HIS A 575 -98.08 32.37 6.23
C HIS A 575 -99.35 31.51 6.29
N VAL A 576 -99.25 30.20 6.53
CA VAL A 576 -100.41 29.33 6.80
C VAL A 576 -101.01 29.66 8.16
N ASN A 577 -100.21 29.71 9.24
CA ASN A 577 -100.68 30.09 10.58
C ASN A 577 -101.36 31.46 10.61
N ASP A 578 -100.85 32.44 9.85
CA ASP A 578 -101.43 33.78 9.76
C ASP A 578 -102.66 33.82 8.84
N ARG A 579 -102.74 32.96 7.81
CA ARG A 579 -104.00 32.72 7.08
C ARG A 579 -105.06 32.07 7.94
N GLU A 580 -104.70 31.15 8.83
CA GLU A 580 -105.64 30.53 9.77
C GLU A 580 -106.13 31.55 10.82
N LYS A 581 -105.23 32.38 11.37
CA LYS A 581 -105.63 33.48 12.27
C LYS A 581 -106.54 34.50 11.58
N HIS A 582 -106.17 34.99 10.40
CA HIS A 582 -106.98 35.98 9.68
C HIS A 582 -108.24 35.37 9.05
N GLY A 583 -108.29 34.05 8.84
CA GLY A 583 -109.48 33.30 8.44
C GLY A 583 -110.46 32.99 9.59
N LEU A 584 -110.07 33.22 10.85
CA LEU A 584 -110.93 32.98 12.01
C LEU A 584 -111.83 34.18 12.38
N GLU A 585 -111.63 35.35 11.77
CA GLU A 585 -112.41 36.56 12.10
C GLU A 585 -113.49 36.94 11.06
N ASP A 586 -113.60 36.24 9.92
CA ASP A 586 -114.61 36.59 8.90
C ASP A 586 -115.41 35.42 8.29
N HIS A 587 -116.74 35.53 8.46
CA HIS A 587 -117.85 34.87 7.76
C HIS A 587 -118.07 33.34 7.79
N LYS A 588 -119.23 32.97 8.36
CA LYS A 588 -120.03 31.81 7.93
C LYS A 588 -120.58 32.04 6.50
N ILE A 589 -120.56 31.03 5.63
CA ILE A 589 -121.63 30.71 4.67
C ILE A 589 -121.39 29.31 4.05
N SER A 590 -122.40 28.78 3.36
CA SER A 590 -122.61 27.39 2.93
C SER A 590 -121.55 26.72 2.03
N GLU A 591 -121.61 25.39 2.07
CA GLU A 591 -121.51 24.41 0.95
C GLU A 591 -121.60 25.03 -0.48
N GLU A 592 -120.86 24.56 -1.51
CA GLU A 592 -121.16 23.29 -2.19
C GLU A 592 -120.07 22.82 -3.23
N LYS A 593 -119.63 21.55 -3.09
CA LYS A 593 -119.13 20.55 -4.10
C LYS A 593 -118.01 20.81 -5.14
N LEU A 594 -117.02 19.89 -5.09
CA LEU A 594 -116.27 19.21 -6.19
C LEU A 594 -115.21 20.03 -6.99
N PRO A 595 -114.25 19.37 -7.70
CA PRO A 595 -114.12 17.93 -8.01
C PRO A 595 -112.94 17.19 -7.33
N GLN A 596 -112.71 15.94 -7.77
CA GLN A 596 -111.57 15.08 -7.43
C GLN A 596 -110.30 15.44 -8.24
N GLU A 597 -109.24 14.63 -8.08
CA GLU A 597 -107.98 14.59 -8.85
C GLU A 597 -106.92 15.65 -8.51
N THR A 598 -105.98 15.28 -7.61
CA THR A 598 -104.49 15.32 -7.79
C THR A 598 -103.77 14.98 -6.47
N ILE A 599 -103.80 13.69 -6.05
CA ILE A 599 -102.99 13.19 -4.90
C ILE A 599 -102.14 11.96 -5.30
N GLY A 600 -102.47 11.26 -6.39
CA GLY A 600 -101.70 10.09 -6.85
C GLY A 600 -100.34 10.40 -7.49
N GLU A 601 -100.16 11.60 -8.06
CA GLU A 601 -98.96 11.94 -8.84
C GLU A 601 -97.76 12.33 -7.96
N HIS A 602 -97.98 13.00 -6.82
CA HIS A 602 -96.87 13.37 -5.92
C HIS A 602 -96.24 12.18 -5.17
N SER A 603 -97.01 11.13 -4.87
CA SER A 603 -96.46 9.90 -4.30
C SER A 603 -95.64 9.13 -5.32
N THR A 604 -96.17 8.98 -6.55
CA THR A 604 -95.49 8.21 -7.61
C THR A 604 -94.27 8.94 -8.17
N LEU A 605 -94.25 10.28 -8.23
CA LEU A 605 -93.06 11.03 -8.61
C LEU A 605 -91.94 10.90 -7.57
N ALA A 606 -92.28 10.91 -6.27
CA ALA A 606 -91.33 10.68 -5.19
C ALA A 606 -90.74 9.26 -5.24
N GLU A 607 -91.58 8.23 -5.34
CA GLU A 607 -91.12 6.83 -5.47
C GLU A 607 -90.30 6.61 -6.74
N MET A 608 -90.64 7.24 -7.88
CA MET A 608 -89.83 7.17 -9.10
C MET A 608 -88.48 7.89 -8.98
N GLN A 609 -88.42 9.00 -8.25
CA GLN A 609 -87.17 9.73 -8.01
C GLN A 609 -86.26 9.00 -7.01
N GLU A 610 -86.84 8.37 -5.99
CA GLU A 610 -86.12 7.50 -5.05
C GLU A 610 -85.61 6.22 -5.76
N GLN A 611 -86.44 5.56 -6.57
CA GLN A 611 -86.00 4.40 -7.38
C GLN A 611 -84.92 4.76 -8.41
N ARG A 612 -84.98 5.94 -9.05
CA ARG A 612 -83.88 6.43 -9.92
C ARG A 612 -82.60 6.66 -9.13
N SER A 613 -82.70 7.22 -7.92
CA SER A 613 -81.53 7.46 -7.05
C SER A 613 -80.89 6.14 -6.63
N VAL A 614 -81.70 5.15 -6.21
CA VAL A 614 -81.24 3.80 -5.87
C VAL A 614 -80.62 3.09 -7.08
N HIS A 615 -81.22 3.16 -8.27
CA HIS A 615 -80.66 2.57 -9.49
C HIS A 615 -79.33 3.23 -9.90
N SER A 616 -79.20 4.55 -9.77
CA SER A 616 -77.94 5.27 -10.05
C SER A 616 -76.84 4.83 -9.09
N LEU A 617 -77.14 4.74 -7.79
CA LEU A 617 -76.20 4.27 -6.77
C LEU A 617 -75.81 2.80 -6.97
N GLN A 618 -76.72 1.94 -7.42
CA GLN A 618 -76.40 0.56 -7.78
C GLN A 618 -75.49 0.47 -9.01
N GLU A 619 -75.70 1.32 -10.02
CA GLU A 619 -74.87 1.37 -11.24
C GLU A 619 -73.44 1.89 -10.96
N GLU A 620 -73.26 2.78 -9.98
CA GLU A 620 -71.94 3.16 -9.47
C GLU A 620 -71.28 2.05 -8.65
N LEU A 621 -72.04 1.34 -7.80
CA LEU A 621 -71.55 0.20 -7.01
C LEU A 621 -71.08 -0.97 -7.90
N GLU A 622 -71.77 -1.20 -9.02
CA GLU A 622 -71.39 -2.23 -10.00
C GLU A 622 -70.17 -1.82 -10.83
N LYS A 623 -70.03 -0.52 -11.17
CA LYS A 623 -68.80 0.03 -11.75
C LYS A 623 -67.60 -0.15 -10.81
N LEU A 624 -67.73 0.23 -9.54
CA LEU A 624 -66.65 0.10 -8.55
C LEU A 624 -66.16 -1.35 -8.41
N LYS A 625 -67.08 -2.33 -8.37
CA LYS A 625 -66.71 -3.75 -8.38
C LYS A 625 -65.96 -4.18 -9.65
N SER A 626 -66.38 -3.70 -10.82
CA SER A 626 -65.71 -4.05 -12.09
C SER A 626 -64.24 -3.55 -12.16
N THR A 627 -63.93 -2.43 -11.49
CA THR A 627 -62.54 -1.96 -11.31
C THR A 627 -61.77 -2.74 -10.23
N GLU A 628 -62.44 -3.39 -9.29
CA GLU A 628 -61.81 -4.17 -8.22
C GLU A 628 -61.38 -5.57 -8.72
N GLU A 629 -62.24 -6.24 -9.50
CA GLU A 629 -61.98 -7.59 -10.04
C GLU A 629 -60.88 -7.65 -11.13
N THR A 630 -60.44 -6.52 -11.69
CA THR A 630 -59.51 -6.47 -12.83
C THR A 630 -58.02 -6.33 -12.49
N SER A 631 -57.65 -6.22 -11.20
CA SER A 631 -56.25 -6.07 -10.76
C SER A 631 -55.57 -7.36 -10.24
N SER A 632 -56.32 -8.44 -10.03
CA SER A 632 -55.84 -9.69 -9.42
C SER A 632 -55.08 -10.59 -10.42
N GLY A 633 -53.88 -10.17 -10.80
CA GLY A 633 -52.88 -11.05 -11.45
C GLY A 633 -52.16 -11.91 -10.40
N PRO A 634 -51.92 -13.21 -10.65
CA PRO A 634 -51.34 -14.11 -9.64
C PRO A 634 -49.83 -13.90 -9.46
N GLU A 635 -49.39 -13.76 -8.21
CA GLU A 635 -47.96 -13.73 -7.85
C GLU A 635 -47.28 -15.11 -8.00
N GLU A 636 -46.09 -15.14 -8.60
CA GLU A 636 -45.26 -16.36 -8.68
C GLU A 636 -44.58 -16.67 -7.33
N VAL A 637 -45.19 -17.52 -6.52
CA VAL A 637 -44.52 -18.13 -5.35
C VAL A 637 -43.62 -19.28 -5.83
N GLN A 638 -42.38 -18.96 -6.21
CA GLN A 638 -41.39 -19.97 -6.58
C GLN A 638 -40.97 -20.83 -5.38
N TYR A 639 -41.13 -22.14 -5.52
CA TYR A 639 -40.60 -23.14 -4.59
C TYR A 639 -39.06 -23.21 -4.70
N ILE A 640 -38.32 -22.71 -3.70
CA ILE A 640 -36.94 -23.14 -3.48
C ILE A 640 -36.99 -24.40 -2.62
N LYS A 641 -36.96 -25.55 -3.30
CA LYS A 641 -36.80 -26.87 -2.68
C LYS A 641 -35.33 -27.27 -2.84
N GLY A 642 -34.56 -27.23 -1.74
CA GLY A 642 -33.18 -27.69 -1.76
C GLY A 642 -33.12 -29.21 -1.95
N GLU A 643 -32.53 -29.66 -3.05
CA GLU A 643 -32.18 -31.07 -3.26
C GLU A 643 -30.67 -31.23 -3.02
N ASP A 644 -30.31 -31.90 -1.91
CA ASP A 644 -28.95 -32.36 -1.70
C ASP A 644 -28.64 -33.46 -2.72
N HIS A 645 -27.60 -33.26 -3.55
CA HIS A 645 -27.12 -34.29 -4.47
C HIS A 645 -25.59 -34.40 -4.48
N ASP A 646 -25.11 -35.63 -4.36
CA ASP A 646 -23.68 -36.00 -4.34
C ASP A 646 -22.86 -35.46 -5.51
N SER A 647 -21.63 -35.03 -5.21
CA SER A 647 -20.46 -35.32 -6.04
C SER A 647 -19.15 -35.14 -5.26
N SER A 648 -18.84 -36.10 -4.38
CA SER A 648 -17.45 -36.29 -3.95
C SER A 648 -16.68 -36.97 -5.08
N ASN A 649 -15.88 -36.22 -5.82
CA ASN A 649 -15.09 -36.74 -6.94
C ASN A 649 -13.62 -36.37 -6.76
N GLY A 650 -12.89 -37.25 -6.07
CA GLY A 650 -11.44 -37.11 -5.91
C GLY A 650 -10.70 -37.55 -7.18
N THR A 651 -9.62 -36.86 -7.54
CA THR A 651 -8.68 -37.32 -8.56
C THR A 651 -7.28 -36.85 -8.19
N SER A 652 -6.40 -37.81 -7.89
CA SER A 652 -4.96 -37.58 -7.82
C SER A 652 -4.32 -37.93 -9.16
N VAL A 653 -3.51 -37.02 -9.68
CA VAL A 653 -2.26 -37.30 -10.38
C VAL A 653 -1.22 -36.34 -9.81
#